data_AF-A0A1V8T4Y2-F1
#
_entry.id   AF-A0A1V8T4Y2-F1
#
_cell.length_a   1.000
_cell.length_b   1.000
_cell.length_c   1.000
_cell.angle_alpha   90.00
_cell.angle_beta   90.00
_cell.angle_gamma   90.00
#
_symmetry.space_group_name_H-M   'P 1'
#
loop_
_entity.id
_entity.type
_entity.pdbx_description
1 polymer ?
#
loop_
_entity_poly.entity_id
_entity_poly.type
_entity_poly.pdbx_seq_one_letter_code
_entity_poly.pdbx_strand_id
1 'polypeptide(L)'
;MLSSYVLSGIATLASFVSASAVVHRDAHERVFARQSSSCIQVSVTFNELKSTAWGESVSVVGSIAQLGNWDTSKAIFMTATGYTASNPQWVATVNIPPGTSFQYKYIKFNTDGSVQWEFDPNHSYTVPNSCTTNPSIKDTWQSSTPASTTSTTSTKAATSTATPTPTCTNSPTTRNCWQGTFSIDTDFDTNWPTTGRTVSYDFDIRNTTMSPDGHARQVLAINNQYPGPTIYANWGDMISVTVHNNLPNNGTSIHWHGLRQWHKGSQDGVPGVNECPLAPGQSKTYIFQATQYGTSWYHSHFSSQYGDGVLGPIVIYGPATANYDLDVGPLPITDWYYPTVAQTAARTMHVNAGPPKADSALINGSMVIQGSGSYSRTTLQPGKRHRLRLINTAVDNHFMVSLDNHVMQVITNDFVPIVPYNTTHLFLGIGQRYDVIITANQASSNYWFRAEVQVAAGCGDNWNNGNLNAIFSYAGQSGTPTTSGTSYTQRCTDETGLTPYWNSYVPDGQVASQVTQLNTWLNQTTNTDGSLTLYWNVNGSSMNADWAKPTYSYIYSSTSNWPSRANVLTLPTEAKWTYWVLQSQAGNPYNVAVPHPIHLHGHDFYILGTGFDTWNTGKIAGLDYTNPTRRDTAMMPAGGWLAIAFQTDNPGAWMLHCHIAWHADEGLAVQFLEAPSQVAGFDPKPSNFDSQCAAWNSYASTAAYKKGDSGI
;
A
#
# COMPACT_ATOMS: atom_id res chain seq x y z
N MET A 1 47.31 13.50 -35.37
CA MET A 1 47.37 13.42 -36.85
C MET A 1 45.91 13.30 -37.32
N LEU A 2 45.28 14.38 -37.80
CA LEU A 2 45.13 14.77 -39.23
C LEU A 2 44.53 13.63 -40.06
N SER A 3 43.49 13.74 -40.90
CA SER A 3 42.56 14.79 -41.38
C SER A 3 41.45 14.04 -42.16
N SER A 4 40.16 14.34 -42.01
CA SER A 4 39.28 15.07 -42.97
C SER A 4 39.11 14.49 -44.39
N TYR A 5 37.85 14.41 -44.89
CA TYR A 5 37.28 14.77 -46.22
C TYR A 5 36.00 13.92 -46.48
N VAL A 6 34.84 14.33 -47.04
CA VAL A 6 34.10 15.59 -47.30
C VAL A 6 32.92 15.25 -48.24
N LEU A 7 31.88 16.11 -48.26
CA LEU A 7 30.82 16.38 -49.28
C LEU A 7 29.39 16.16 -48.74
N SER A 8 28.42 17.07 -48.92
CA SER A 8 28.39 18.39 -49.55
C SER A 8 27.03 19.03 -49.31
N GLY A 9 27.00 20.32 -48.98
CA GLY A 9 25.86 21.20 -49.20
C GLY A 9 26.38 22.49 -49.85
N ILE A 10 25.73 22.95 -50.92
CA ILE A 10 26.00 24.25 -51.54
C ILE A 10 24.66 24.93 -51.83
N ALA A 11 24.47 26.12 -51.26
CA ALA A 11 23.90 27.26 -51.98
C ALA A 11 24.33 28.56 -51.31
N THR A 12 24.98 29.37 -52.13
CA THR A 12 25.63 30.67 -51.91
C THR A 12 24.61 31.82 -52.05
N LEU A 13 24.74 32.91 -51.29
CA LEU A 13 25.01 34.29 -51.77
C LEU A 13 24.61 35.37 -50.74
N ALA A 14 25.63 36.13 -50.30
CA ALA A 14 25.58 37.52 -49.85
C ALA A 14 26.68 38.24 -50.66
N SER A 15 26.67 39.53 -51.01
CA SER A 15 26.53 40.73 -50.17
C SER A 15 26.58 42.01 -51.04
N PHE A 16 26.54 43.18 -50.36
CA PHE A 16 26.88 44.59 -50.72
C PHE A 16 25.64 45.51 -50.77
N VAL A 17 25.51 46.67 -50.08
CA VAL A 17 26.47 47.67 -49.57
C VAL A 17 25.91 48.40 -48.32
N SER A 18 26.85 48.94 -47.52
CA SER A 18 26.81 49.78 -46.30
C SER A 18 25.96 51.06 -46.28
N ALA A 19 25.47 51.43 -45.09
CA ALA A 19 25.53 52.80 -44.53
C ALA A 19 25.27 52.80 -43.01
N SER A 20 26.13 53.47 -42.23
CA SER A 20 26.01 53.69 -40.78
C SER A 20 25.48 55.10 -40.50
N ALA A 21 24.61 55.25 -39.50
CA ALA A 21 24.49 56.47 -38.70
C ALA A 21 23.89 56.17 -37.31
N VAL A 22 24.57 56.64 -36.27
CA VAL A 22 24.25 56.57 -34.84
C VAL A 22 23.68 57.92 -34.41
N VAL A 23 22.64 57.96 -33.56
CA VAL A 23 22.35 59.11 -32.68
C VAL A 23 21.80 58.64 -31.32
N HIS A 24 22.28 59.30 -30.26
CA HIS A 24 22.04 59.09 -28.84
C HIS A 24 21.13 60.18 -28.24
N ARG A 25 20.42 59.82 -27.15
CA ARG A 25 20.04 60.59 -25.93
C ARG A 25 18.88 61.61 -25.90
N ASP A 26 17.96 61.26 -24.99
CA ASP A 26 17.36 61.98 -23.85
C ASP A 26 16.38 63.18 -23.95
N ALA A 27 15.36 63.04 -23.08
CA ALA A 27 14.54 64.01 -22.33
C ALA A 27 13.37 64.73 -23.04
N HIS A 28 12.13 64.43 -22.61
CA HIS A 28 11.28 65.37 -21.84
C HIS A 28 9.88 64.78 -21.53
N GLU A 29 9.43 65.03 -20.30
CA GLU A 29 8.11 64.75 -19.74
C GLU A 29 6.94 65.31 -20.56
N ARG A 30 5.87 64.51 -20.71
CA ARG A 30 4.49 65.02 -20.71
C ARG A 30 3.60 64.08 -19.91
N VAL A 31 3.00 64.67 -18.87
CA VAL A 31 1.94 64.12 -18.03
C VAL A 31 0.74 63.75 -18.91
N PHE A 32 0.44 62.45 -19.00
CA PHE A 32 -0.92 61.98 -19.26
C PHE A 32 -1.44 61.37 -17.96
N ALA A 33 -2.56 61.94 -17.51
CA ALA A 33 -3.30 61.50 -16.34
C ALA A 33 -3.46 59.98 -16.34
N ARG A 34 -3.00 59.32 -15.26
CA ARG A 34 -3.46 57.97 -14.93
C ARG A 34 -4.98 58.04 -14.79
N GLN A 35 -5.70 57.59 -15.81
CA GLN A 35 -7.01 57.00 -15.57
C GLN A 35 -6.76 55.91 -14.53
N SER A 36 -7.26 56.13 -13.32
CA SER A 36 -7.39 55.07 -12.33
C SER A 36 -8.07 53.91 -13.04
N SER A 37 -7.40 52.76 -13.12
CA SER A 37 -8.07 51.51 -13.45
C SER A 37 -9.22 51.38 -12.46
N SER A 38 -10.43 51.73 -12.90
CA SER A 38 -11.62 51.65 -12.08
C SER A 38 -11.76 50.19 -11.68
N CYS A 39 -11.79 49.94 -10.37
CA CYS A 39 -12.01 48.61 -9.81
C CYS A 39 -13.29 48.02 -10.42
N ILE A 40 -13.18 46.89 -11.13
CA ILE A 40 -14.34 46.26 -11.80
C ILE A 40 -14.90 45.09 -11.01
N GLN A 41 -14.09 44.44 -10.17
CA GLN A 41 -14.49 43.28 -9.35
C GLN A 41 -13.64 43.21 -8.07
N VAL A 42 -14.27 42.85 -6.95
CA VAL A 42 -13.63 42.55 -5.66
C VAL A 42 -13.90 41.09 -5.33
N SER A 43 -12.84 40.35 -4.97
CA SER A 43 -12.99 38.96 -4.52
C SER A 43 -13.46 38.93 -3.07
N VAL A 44 -14.68 38.45 -2.84
CA VAL A 44 -15.29 38.28 -1.51
C VAL A 44 -15.23 36.81 -1.12
N THR A 45 -14.52 36.50 -0.04
CA THR A 45 -14.43 35.13 0.50
C THR A 45 -15.46 34.95 1.60
N PHE A 46 -16.36 33.99 1.43
CA PHE A 46 -17.34 33.55 2.42
C PHE A 46 -16.76 32.36 3.18
N ASN A 47 -16.81 32.42 4.51
CA ASN A 47 -16.38 31.34 5.39
C ASN A 47 -17.51 30.99 6.34
N GLU A 48 -17.89 29.72 6.37
CA GLU A 48 -19.04 29.24 7.14
C GLU A 48 -18.68 28.01 7.96
N LEU A 49 -19.03 28.01 9.24
CA LEU A 49 -18.78 26.90 10.16
C LEU A 49 -20.04 26.02 10.28
N LYS A 50 -20.07 24.92 9.53
CA LYS A 50 -21.21 24.02 9.49
C LYS A 50 -20.81 22.56 9.43
N SER A 51 -21.09 21.81 10.48
CA SER A 51 -20.99 20.34 10.45
C SER A 51 -21.93 19.75 9.39
N THR A 52 -21.38 18.88 8.56
CA THR A 52 -22.13 18.10 7.56
C THR A 52 -21.90 16.61 7.79
N ALA A 53 -22.86 15.79 7.38
CA ALA A 53 -22.68 14.36 7.23
C ALA A 53 -22.10 14.05 5.83
N TRP A 54 -21.61 12.81 5.65
CA TRP A 54 -21.06 12.37 4.37
C TRP A 54 -22.11 12.48 3.25
N GLY A 55 -21.71 13.04 2.10
CA GLY A 55 -22.57 13.29 0.94
C GLY A 55 -23.44 14.55 1.05
N GLU A 56 -23.40 15.26 2.17
CA GLU A 56 -23.97 16.60 2.28
C GLU A 56 -22.95 17.66 1.83
N SER A 57 -23.43 18.81 1.37
CA SER A 57 -22.57 19.93 0.98
C SER A 57 -23.15 21.27 1.39
N VAL A 58 -22.30 22.28 1.57
CA VAL A 58 -22.72 23.65 1.87
C VAL A 58 -22.48 24.54 0.65
N SER A 59 -23.41 25.45 0.40
CA SER A 59 -23.32 26.45 -0.66
C SER A 59 -23.80 27.80 -0.15
N VAL A 60 -23.39 28.89 -0.81
CA VAL A 60 -23.89 30.24 -0.55
C VAL A 60 -24.78 30.70 -1.70
N VAL A 61 -25.93 31.28 -1.36
CA VAL A 61 -26.92 31.81 -2.33
C VAL A 61 -27.41 33.18 -1.85
N GLY A 62 -27.74 34.09 -2.76
CA GLY A 62 -28.08 35.46 -2.40
C GLY A 62 -28.79 36.25 -3.48
N SER A 63 -29.07 37.53 -3.17
CA SER A 63 -29.97 38.41 -3.92
C SER A 63 -29.39 39.00 -5.21
N ILE A 64 -28.18 38.60 -5.59
CA ILE A 64 -27.48 39.07 -6.80
C ILE A 64 -27.14 37.91 -7.72
N ALA A 65 -26.92 38.20 -9.00
CA ALA A 65 -26.68 37.17 -10.02
C ALA A 65 -25.44 36.31 -9.72
N GLN A 66 -24.39 36.92 -9.15
CA GLN A 66 -23.15 36.24 -8.75
C GLN A 66 -23.37 35.21 -7.63
N LEU A 67 -24.49 35.31 -6.89
CA LEU A 67 -24.90 34.38 -5.84
C LEU A 67 -26.23 33.68 -6.21
N GLY A 68 -26.58 33.64 -7.50
CA GLY A 68 -27.72 32.87 -7.99
C GLY A 68 -29.10 33.52 -7.89
N ASN A 69 -29.26 34.77 -7.43
CA ASN A 69 -30.57 35.44 -7.26
C ASN A 69 -31.59 34.60 -6.46
N TRP A 70 -31.15 34.00 -5.35
CA TRP A 70 -31.94 33.07 -4.51
C TRP A 70 -32.36 31.75 -5.18
N ASP A 71 -31.88 31.46 -6.38
CA ASP A 71 -32.06 30.17 -7.05
C ASP A 71 -31.02 29.16 -6.55
N THR A 72 -31.47 28.15 -5.80
CA THR A 72 -30.58 27.14 -5.20
C THR A 72 -29.82 26.31 -6.23
N SER A 73 -30.36 26.16 -7.45
CA SER A 73 -29.67 25.46 -8.54
C SER A 73 -28.44 26.23 -9.06
N LYS A 74 -28.33 27.51 -8.71
CA LYS A 74 -27.23 28.42 -9.06
C LYS A 74 -26.45 28.87 -7.82
N ALA A 75 -26.65 28.23 -6.68
CA ALA A 75 -25.89 28.50 -5.48
C ALA A 75 -24.40 28.20 -5.70
N ILE A 76 -23.54 28.98 -5.06
CA ILE A 76 -22.10 28.80 -5.18
C ILE A 76 -21.66 27.72 -4.20
N PHE A 77 -21.20 26.60 -4.74
CA PHE A 77 -20.68 25.48 -3.97
C PHE A 77 -19.46 25.93 -3.15
N MET A 78 -19.45 25.57 -1.86
CA MET A 78 -18.35 25.89 -0.95
C MET A 78 -17.45 24.68 -0.76
N THR A 79 -16.15 24.92 -0.66
CA THR A 79 -15.14 23.89 -0.39
C THR A 79 -14.85 23.84 1.10
N ALA A 80 -14.92 22.66 1.71
CA ALA A 80 -14.53 22.52 3.11
C ALA A 80 -12.99 22.54 3.26
N THR A 81 -12.48 23.40 4.14
CA THR A 81 -11.06 23.57 4.47
C THR A 81 -10.90 23.66 6.00
N GLY A 82 -9.74 23.30 6.57
CA GLY A 82 -9.49 23.46 8.02
C GLY A 82 -10.26 22.51 8.96
N TYR A 83 -10.43 21.25 8.56
CA TYR A 83 -11.23 20.25 9.30
C TYR A 83 -10.73 19.97 10.73
N THR A 84 -11.63 20.14 11.69
CA THR A 84 -11.68 19.28 12.90
C THR A 84 -13.03 18.59 12.90
N ALA A 85 -13.14 17.38 13.46
CA ALA A 85 -14.38 16.58 13.47
C ALA A 85 -15.60 17.31 14.08
N SER A 86 -15.38 18.42 14.80
CA SER A 86 -16.41 19.21 15.47
C SER A 86 -16.79 20.50 14.74
N ASN A 87 -15.99 20.97 13.76
CA ASN A 87 -16.13 22.34 13.24
C ASN A 87 -15.47 22.54 11.86
N PRO A 88 -16.00 21.94 10.77
CA PRO A 88 -15.46 22.17 9.43
C PRO A 88 -15.78 23.57 8.92
N GLN A 89 -14.80 24.21 8.27
CA GLN A 89 -14.94 25.54 7.67
C GLN A 89 -15.16 25.44 6.16
N TRP A 90 -16.37 25.77 5.73
CA TRP A 90 -16.75 25.87 4.32
C TRP A 90 -16.32 27.22 3.76
N VAL A 91 -15.70 27.22 2.59
CA VAL A 91 -15.14 28.43 1.97
C VAL A 91 -15.53 28.51 0.51
N ALA A 92 -16.04 29.67 0.07
CA ALA A 92 -16.16 30.02 -1.34
C ALA A 92 -15.68 31.46 -1.57
N THR A 93 -15.07 31.72 -2.72
CA THR A 93 -14.68 33.07 -3.11
C THR A 93 -15.43 33.47 -4.39
N VAL A 94 -16.11 34.62 -4.35
CA VAL A 94 -16.94 35.13 -5.44
C VAL A 94 -16.50 36.55 -5.81
N ASN A 95 -16.35 36.82 -7.10
CA ASN A 95 -16.00 38.16 -7.60
C ASN A 95 -17.26 39.01 -7.77
N ILE A 96 -17.38 40.11 -7.00
CA ILE A 96 -18.59 40.95 -6.95
C ILE A 96 -18.20 42.42 -7.26
N PRO A 97 -19.00 43.18 -8.04
CA PRO A 97 -18.69 44.58 -8.35
C PRO A 97 -18.58 45.46 -7.09
N PRO A 98 -17.66 46.44 -7.06
CA PRO A 98 -17.50 47.36 -5.93
C PRO A 98 -18.78 48.13 -5.61
N GLY A 99 -19.04 48.38 -4.33
CA GLY A 99 -20.22 49.12 -3.89
C GLY A 99 -21.54 48.35 -3.98
N THR A 100 -21.54 47.10 -4.45
CA THR A 100 -22.75 46.28 -4.52
C THR A 100 -23.23 45.89 -3.12
N SER A 101 -24.43 46.30 -2.74
CA SER A 101 -25.13 45.81 -1.55
C SER A 101 -25.99 44.60 -1.92
N PHE A 102 -25.91 43.53 -1.14
CA PHE A 102 -26.67 42.31 -1.36
C PHE A 102 -27.01 41.59 -0.06
N GLN A 103 -27.98 40.69 -0.14
CA GLN A 103 -28.32 39.75 0.92
C GLN A 103 -27.93 38.32 0.52
N TYR A 104 -27.62 37.47 1.49
CA TYR A 104 -27.26 36.06 1.24
C TYR A 104 -27.61 35.16 2.42
N LYS A 105 -27.60 33.85 2.16
CA LYS A 105 -27.67 32.75 3.14
C LYS A 105 -26.79 31.59 2.70
N TYR A 106 -26.40 30.78 3.67
CA TYR A 106 -25.88 29.46 3.42
C TYR A 106 -27.02 28.44 3.32
N ILE A 107 -26.82 27.46 2.46
CA ILE A 107 -27.72 26.33 2.27
C ILE A 107 -26.91 25.04 2.36
N LYS A 108 -27.53 23.99 2.90
CA LYS A 108 -26.96 22.65 2.98
C LYS A 108 -27.78 21.72 2.10
N PHE A 109 -27.14 21.10 1.12
CA PHE A 109 -27.73 20.03 0.35
C PHE A 109 -27.56 18.72 1.14
N ASN A 110 -28.68 18.08 1.47
CA ASN A 110 -28.68 16.76 2.09
C ASN A 110 -28.46 15.69 1.01
N THR A 111 -28.10 14.48 1.44
CA THR A 111 -27.83 13.33 0.55
C THR A 111 -29.04 12.87 -0.27
N ASP A 112 -30.26 13.20 0.18
CA ASP A 112 -31.52 12.93 -0.54
C ASP A 112 -31.88 14.03 -1.56
N GLY A 113 -31.01 15.04 -1.72
CA GLY A 113 -31.22 16.19 -2.62
C GLY A 113 -32.07 17.31 -2.02
N SER A 114 -32.58 17.17 -0.79
CA SER A 114 -33.29 18.25 -0.11
C SER A 114 -32.35 19.37 0.30
N VAL A 115 -32.86 20.60 0.31
CA VAL A 115 -32.08 21.81 0.65
C VAL A 115 -32.52 22.35 2.00
N GLN A 116 -31.61 22.35 2.96
CA GLN A 116 -31.78 23.03 4.24
C GLN A 116 -31.25 24.45 4.14
N TRP A 117 -32.08 25.44 4.46
CA TRP A 117 -31.68 26.84 4.55
C TRP A 117 -31.26 27.21 5.97
N GLU A 118 -30.39 28.19 6.08
CA GLU A 118 -30.23 28.94 7.33
C GLU A 118 -31.51 29.65 7.77
N PHE A 119 -31.67 29.81 9.09
CA PHE A 119 -32.76 30.59 9.65
C PHE A 119 -32.68 32.08 9.27
N ASP A 120 -33.79 32.79 9.43
CA ASP A 120 -33.83 34.25 9.25
C ASP A 120 -33.22 34.99 10.46
N PRO A 121 -32.65 36.19 10.26
CA PRO A 121 -32.70 37.01 9.04
C PRO A 121 -31.57 36.73 8.04
N ASN A 122 -31.80 37.05 6.75
CA ASN A 122 -30.75 37.05 5.72
C ASN A 122 -29.53 37.87 6.17
N HIS A 123 -28.33 37.37 5.89
CA HIS A 123 -27.11 38.16 6.02
C HIS A 123 -27.16 39.31 5.00
N SER A 124 -26.56 40.45 5.34
CA SER A 124 -26.48 41.62 4.46
C SER A 124 -25.03 42.09 4.38
N TYR A 125 -24.52 42.33 3.17
CA TYR A 125 -23.14 42.78 2.96
C TYR A 125 -23.08 43.83 1.85
N THR A 126 -22.16 44.79 1.98
CA THR A 126 -21.86 45.78 0.92
C THR A 126 -20.38 45.71 0.56
N VAL A 127 -20.10 45.44 -0.71
CA VAL A 127 -18.73 45.30 -1.21
C VAL A 127 -18.00 46.64 -1.12
N PRO A 128 -16.74 46.68 -0.65
CA PRO A 128 -15.94 47.91 -0.65
C PRO A 128 -15.86 48.56 -2.03
N ASN A 129 -15.82 49.89 -2.06
CA ASN A 129 -15.71 50.67 -3.31
C ASN A 129 -14.31 50.59 -3.96
N SER A 130 -13.34 49.93 -3.33
CA SER A 130 -11.94 49.83 -3.77
C SER A 130 -11.43 48.40 -3.83
N CYS A 131 -10.64 48.07 -4.85
CA CYS A 131 -10.01 46.75 -5.09
C CYS A 131 -8.76 46.49 -4.21
N THR A 132 -8.45 47.36 -3.26
CA THR A 132 -7.21 47.25 -2.45
C THR A 132 -7.29 46.17 -1.38
N THR A 133 -8.47 45.60 -1.14
CA THR A 133 -8.71 44.58 -0.12
C THR A 133 -9.69 43.52 -0.64
N ASN A 134 -9.34 42.25 -0.47
CA ASN A 134 -10.26 41.13 -0.69
C ASN A 134 -10.93 40.79 0.66
N PRO A 135 -12.18 41.20 0.90
CA PRO A 135 -12.83 40.96 2.17
C PRO A 135 -13.10 39.47 2.40
N SER A 136 -12.96 39.08 3.66
CA SER A 136 -13.25 37.73 4.13
C SER A 136 -14.36 37.81 5.18
N ILE A 137 -15.53 37.29 4.85
CA ILE A 137 -16.71 37.24 5.71
C ILE A 137 -16.68 35.93 6.48
N LYS A 138 -16.79 36.00 7.80
CA LYS A 138 -16.77 34.84 8.69
C LYS A 138 -18.12 34.75 9.39
N ASP A 139 -18.89 33.75 8.99
CA ASP A 139 -20.22 33.48 9.51
C ASP A 139 -20.22 32.14 10.29
N THR A 140 -21.34 31.86 10.94
CA THR A 140 -21.62 30.59 11.62
C THR A 140 -23.09 30.28 11.47
N TRP A 141 -23.39 29.01 11.19
CA TRP A 141 -24.69 28.59 10.69
C TRP A 141 -25.82 29.07 11.59
N GLN A 142 -26.71 29.91 11.04
CA GLN A 142 -27.86 30.41 11.78
C GLN A 142 -28.86 29.26 12.04
N SER A 143 -28.75 28.68 13.23
CA SER A 143 -29.54 27.51 13.66
C SER A 143 -30.86 27.89 14.37
N SER A 144 -31.01 29.17 14.74
CA SER A 144 -32.20 29.73 15.41
C SER A 144 -32.14 31.26 15.38
N THR A 145 -33.27 31.95 15.54
CA THR A 145 -33.33 33.41 15.71
C THR A 145 -32.47 33.85 16.91
N PRO A 146 -31.58 34.86 16.80
CA PRO A 146 -30.68 35.24 17.90
C PRO A 146 -31.43 35.73 19.15
N ALA A 147 -31.23 35.05 20.29
CA ALA A 147 -31.55 35.57 21.61
C ALA A 147 -30.28 36.08 22.31
N SER A 148 -30.43 37.19 23.03
CA SER A 148 -29.37 37.97 23.68
C SER A 148 -28.42 37.17 24.58
N THR A 149 -27.14 37.56 24.52
CA THR A 149 -25.94 37.14 25.28
C THR A 149 -26.14 36.76 26.76
N THR A 150 -25.55 35.63 27.19
CA THR A 150 -24.70 35.55 28.40
C THR A 150 -23.83 34.27 28.45
N SER A 151 -22.61 34.43 28.95
CA SER A 151 -21.59 33.40 29.19
C SER A 151 -21.94 32.41 30.29
N THR A 152 -21.61 31.11 30.15
CA THR A 152 -20.88 30.32 31.19
C THR A 152 -20.57 28.88 30.75
N THR A 153 -19.31 28.49 31.00
CA THR A 153 -18.74 27.16 31.36
C THR A 153 -19.12 25.86 30.65
N SER A 154 -18.05 25.16 30.27
CA SER A 154 -17.98 23.79 29.80
C SER A 154 -18.70 22.78 30.70
N THR A 155 -19.65 22.06 30.11
CA THR A 155 -20.01 20.70 30.54
C THR A 155 -19.95 19.79 29.32
N LYS A 156 -19.18 18.71 29.49
CA LYS A 156 -19.02 17.58 28.59
C LYS A 156 -20.40 17.04 28.23
N ALA A 157 -20.84 17.23 26.99
CA ALA A 157 -22.05 16.61 26.46
C ALA A 157 -21.66 15.40 25.61
N ALA A 158 -22.36 14.30 25.87
CA ALA A 158 -22.14 12.98 25.34
C ALA A 158 -21.95 12.96 23.82
N THR A 159 -21.03 12.12 23.37
CA THR A 159 -20.99 11.58 22.02
C THR A 159 -22.40 11.16 21.66
N SER A 160 -23.06 11.89 20.76
CA SER A 160 -24.30 11.42 20.17
C SER A 160 -23.93 10.16 19.40
N THR A 161 -24.30 9.03 19.98
CA THR A 161 -24.37 7.73 19.31
C THR A 161 -24.88 7.97 17.90
N ALA A 162 -24.06 7.56 16.93
CA ALA A 162 -24.52 7.33 15.57
C ALA A 162 -25.89 6.65 15.66
N THR A 163 -26.87 7.22 14.98
CA THR A 163 -28.16 6.58 14.75
C THR A 163 -27.88 5.13 14.38
N PRO A 164 -28.51 4.11 15.00
CA PRO A 164 -28.20 2.73 14.70
C PRO A 164 -28.37 2.53 13.20
N THR A 165 -27.26 2.27 12.49
CA THR A 165 -27.34 1.71 11.15
C THR A 165 -28.24 0.48 11.31
N PRO A 166 -29.37 0.38 10.59
CA PRO A 166 -30.27 -0.75 10.75
C PRO A 166 -29.42 -2.01 10.61
N THR A 167 -29.56 -2.94 11.55
CA THR A 167 -28.83 -4.22 11.54
C THR A 167 -29.04 -4.86 10.17
N CYS A 168 -28.02 -4.81 9.33
CA CYS A 168 -28.07 -5.32 7.98
C CYS A 168 -27.13 -6.53 7.85
N THR A 169 -27.58 -7.53 7.11
CA THR A 169 -26.85 -8.79 6.96
C THR A 169 -25.96 -8.72 5.72
N ASN A 170 -24.71 -9.19 5.81
CA ASN A 170 -23.87 -9.38 4.63
C ASN A 170 -24.55 -10.37 3.67
N SER A 171 -24.89 -9.90 2.47
CA SER A 171 -25.55 -10.71 1.44
C SER A 171 -25.03 -10.32 0.05
N PRO A 172 -25.36 -11.08 -1.02
CA PRO A 172 -24.98 -10.74 -2.39
C PRO A 172 -25.34 -9.32 -2.86
N THR A 173 -26.33 -8.68 -2.24
CA THR A 173 -26.80 -7.31 -2.57
C THR A 173 -26.50 -6.28 -1.48
N THR A 174 -25.87 -6.69 -0.38
CA THR A 174 -25.54 -5.85 0.78
C THR A 174 -24.16 -6.21 1.34
N ARG A 175 -23.16 -6.37 0.46
CA ARG A 175 -21.78 -6.73 0.87
C ARG A 175 -21.09 -5.65 1.69
N ASN A 176 -21.58 -4.41 1.61
CA ASN A 176 -21.16 -3.32 2.47
C ASN A 176 -21.54 -3.54 3.95
N CYS A 177 -22.51 -4.41 4.24
CA CYS A 177 -22.90 -4.79 5.60
C CYS A 177 -22.05 -5.94 6.12
N TRP A 178 -21.85 -6.05 7.43
CA TRP A 178 -21.22 -7.22 8.05
C TRP A 178 -22.10 -7.85 9.14
N GLN A 179 -21.94 -7.41 10.39
CA GLN A 179 -22.65 -7.94 11.55
C GLN A 179 -22.92 -6.84 12.56
N GLY A 180 -24.15 -6.78 13.10
CA GLY A 180 -24.52 -5.76 14.09
C GLY A 180 -24.40 -4.36 13.51
N THR A 181 -23.56 -3.53 14.11
CA THR A 181 -23.24 -2.16 13.66
C THR A 181 -21.99 -2.09 12.77
N PHE A 182 -21.31 -3.21 12.54
CA PHE A 182 -20.09 -3.25 11.71
C PHE A 182 -20.45 -3.31 10.23
N SER A 183 -19.75 -2.51 9.43
CA SER A 183 -19.95 -2.38 8.00
C SER A 183 -18.65 -1.95 7.31
N ILE A 184 -18.71 -1.77 5.99
CA ILE A 184 -17.62 -1.19 5.21
C ILE A 184 -17.29 0.24 5.65
N ASP A 185 -18.17 0.93 6.39
CA ASP A 185 -17.92 2.27 6.92
C ASP A 185 -17.15 2.25 8.25
N THR A 186 -16.96 1.07 8.85
CA THR A 186 -16.20 0.94 10.09
C THR A 186 -14.71 0.87 9.79
N ASP A 187 -13.96 1.86 10.26
CA ASP A 187 -12.50 1.87 10.19
C ASP A 187 -11.91 0.77 11.08
N PHE A 188 -11.35 -0.27 10.44
CA PHE A 188 -10.81 -1.43 11.12
C PHE A 188 -9.60 -1.12 11.99
N ASP A 189 -8.96 0.03 11.82
CA ASP A 189 -7.81 0.39 12.65
C ASP A 189 -8.21 0.89 14.03
N THR A 190 -9.46 1.32 14.17
CA THR A 190 -10.00 1.89 15.41
C THR A 190 -11.04 1.00 16.08
N ASN A 191 -11.71 0.15 15.31
CA ASN A 191 -12.79 -0.69 15.83
C ASN A 191 -12.98 -1.95 14.99
N TRP A 192 -13.14 -3.10 15.65
CA TRP A 192 -13.41 -4.40 15.03
C TRP A 192 -14.36 -5.24 15.89
N PRO A 193 -15.04 -6.24 15.31
CA PRO A 193 -15.91 -7.14 16.07
C PRO A 193 -15.13 -7.93 17.12
N THR A 194 -15.78 -8.20 18.26
CA THR A 194 -15.31 -9.24 19.20
C THR A 194 -16.25 -10.42 19.10
N THR A 195 -15.83 -11.46 18.40
CA THR A 195 -16.69 -12.62 18.10
C THR A 195 -16.67 -13.67 19.21
N GLY A 196 -15.61 -13.70 20.03
CA GLY A 196 -15.35 -14.77 21.00
C GLY A 196 -15.02 -16.12 20.36
N ARG A 197 -14.87 -16.18 19.04
CA ARG A 197 -14.54 -17.39 18.29
C ARG A 197 -13.05 -17.46 18.03
N THR A 198 -12.48 -18.64 18.24
CA THR A 198 -11.12 -19.00 17.80
C THR A 198 -11.22 -19.98 16.64
N VAL A 199 -10.52 -19.69 15.54
CA VAL A 199 -10.26 -20.65 14.46
C VAL A 199 -8.85 -21.21 14.63
N SER A 200 -8.74 -22.53 14.65
CA SER A 200 -7.48 -23.22 14.94
C SER A 200 -6.98 -24.01 13.73
N TYR A 201 -5.68 -23.92 13.47
CA TYR A 201 -4.97 -24.61 12.40
C TYR A 201 -3.76 -25.34 12.96
N ASP A 202 -3.39 -26.43 12.29
CA ASP A 202 -2.25 -27.27 12.63
C ASP A 202 -1.39 -27.45 11.38
N PHE A 203 -0.18 -26.92 11.41
CA PHE A 203 0.76 -26.86 10.30
C PHE A 203 1.94 -27.78 10.59
N ASP A 204 2.03 -28.87 9.84
CA ASP A 204 3.17 -29.76 9.83
C ASP A 204 4.06 -29.44 8.63
N ILE A 205 5.25 -28.91 8.90
CA ILE A 205 6.23 -28.51 7.88
C ILE A 205 7.24 -29.62 7.69
N ARG A 206 7.33 -30.20 6.49
CA ARG A 206 8.28 -31.28 6.19
C ARG A 206 8.83 -31.21 4.76
N ASN A 207 9.98 -31.85 4.54
CA ASN A 207 10.48 -32.08 3.20
C ASN A 207 9.63 -33.13 2.49
N THR A 208 9.31 -32.88 1.24
CA THR A 208 8.67 -33.84 0.33
C THR A 208 9.11 -33.59 -1.10
N THR A 209 8.68 -34.43 -2.04
CA THR A 209 8.90 -34.26 -3.47
C THR A 209 7.56 -34.04 -4.13
N MET A 210 7.42 -32.96 -4.90
CA MET A 210 6.21 -32.64 -5.67
C MET A 210 6.57 -32.25 -7.10
N SER A 211 5.57 -32.33 -7.99
CA SER A 211 5.69 -31.98 -9.41
C SER A 211 4.49 -31.15 -9.90
N PRO A 212 4.26 -29.95 -9.36
CA PRO A 212 3.06 -29.14 -9.63
C PRO A 212 2.92 -28.70 -11.10
N ASP A 213 4.03 -28.67 -11.85
CA ASP A 213 4.11 -28.38 -13.28
C ASP A 213 4.58 -29.59 -14.13
N GLY A 214 4.65 -30.77 -13.50
CA GLY A 214 5.19 -31.99 -14.10
C GLY A 214 6.68 -32.23 -13.88
N HIS A 215 7.44 -31.26 -13.35
CA HIS A 215 8.84 -31.44 -12.98
C HIS A 215 8.99 -31.73 -11.48
N ALA A 216 9.50 -32.91 -11.14
CA ALA A 216 9.68 -33.30 -9.74
C ALA A 216 10.86 -32.56 -9.08
N ARG A 217 10.61 -31.92 -7.94
CA ARG A 217 11.64 -31.28 -7.12
C ARG A 217 11.33 -31.39 -5.63
N GLN A 218 12.33 -31.09 -4.79
CA GLN A 218 12.12 -30.96 -3.35
C GLN A 218 11.26 -29.73 -3.05
N VAL A 219 10.27 -29.93 -2.17
CA VAL A 219 9.35 -28.91 -1.65
C VAL A 219 9.30 -29.03 -0.13
N LEU A 220 9.32 -27.89 0.55
CA LEU A 220 9.09 -27.76 1.98
C LEU A 220 7.60 -27.51 2.19
N ALA A 221 6.83 -28.58 2.31
CA ALA A 221 5.37 -28.51 2.27
C ALA A 221 4.76 -28.41 3.66
N ILE A 222 3.66 -27.65 3.75
CA ILE A 222 2.79 -27.63 4.93
C ILE A 222 1.69 -28.66 4.70
N ASN A 223 1.54 -29.62 5.60
CA ASN A 223 0.51 -30.67 5.54
C ASN A 223 0.54 -31.48 4.22
N ASN A 224 1.73 -31.73 3.67
CA ASN A 224 1.94 -32.45 2.40
C ASN A 224 1.20 -31.83 1.18
N GLN A 225 0.91 -30.54 1.20
CA GLN A 225 0.28 -29.85 0.07
C GLN A 225 1.01 -28.55 -0.27
N TYR A 226 0.84 -28.11 -1.52
CA TYR A 226 1.27 -26.80 -2.00
C TYR A 226 0.17 -26.19 -2.88
N PRO A 227 -0.23 -24.93 -2.67
CA PRO A 227 0.12 -24.08 -1.53
C PRO A 227 -0.31 -24.71 -0.19
N GLY A 228 0.20 -24.18 0.92
CA GLY A 228 -0.23 -24.58 2.25
C GLY A 228 -1.74 -24.30 2.51
N PRO A 229 -2.32 -24.86 3.58
CA PRO A 229 -3.74 -24.72 3.89
C PRO A 229 -4.17 -23.25 4.00
N THR A 230 -5.26 -22.88 3.32
CA THR A 230 -5.83 -21.54 3.48
C THR A 230 -6.38 -21.36 4.89
N ILE A 231 -5.96 -20.28 5.56
CA ILE A 231 -6.57 -19.83 6.81
C ILE A 231 -7.84 -19.06 6.47
N TYR A 232 -8.95 -19.46 7.06
CA TYR A 232 -10.25 -18.81 6.95
C TYR A 232 -10.69 -18.34 8.34
N ALA A 233 -10.94 -17.05 8.47
CA ALA A 233 -11.48 -16.44 9.69
C ALA A 233 -12.57 -15.42 9.33
N ASN A 234 -13.39 -15.03 10.31
CA ASN A 234 -14.18 -13.82 10.19
C ASN A 234 -13.45 -12.64 10.84
N TRP A 235 -13.75 -11.43 10.39
CA TRP A 235 -13.30 -10.21 11.03
C TRP A 235 -13.64 -10.23 12.53
N GLY A 236 -12.62 -10.10 13.37
CA GLY A 236 -12.73 -10.15 14.83
C GLY A 236 -12.46 -11.50 15.49
N ASP A 237 -12.38 -12.60 14.73
CA ASP A 237 -12.02 -13.92 15.26
C ASP A 237 -10.57 -13.93 15.78
N MET A 238 -10.29 -14.79 16.76
CA MET A 238 -8.93 -15.16 17.10
C MET A 238 -8.44 -16.24 16.13
N ILE A 239 -7.25 -16.07 15.58
CA ILE A 239 -6.57 -17.07 14.76
C ILE A 239 -5.50 -17.73 15.63
N SER A 240 -5.53 -19.06 15.71
CA SER A 240 -4.56 -19.87 16.46
C SER A 240 -3.92 -20.89 15.53
N VAL A 241 -2.62 -20.81 15.31
CA VAL A 241 -1.91 -21.73 14.40
C VAL A 241 -0.78 -22.43 15.13
N THR A 242 -0.89 -23.73 15.32
CA THR A 242 0.21 -24.56 15.81
C THR A 242 1.10 -24.95 14.65
N VAL A 243 2.37 -24.57 14.71
CA VAL A 243 3.39 -24.88 13.72
C VAL A 243 4.33 -25.93 14.29
N HIS A 244 4.46 -27.05 13.57
CA HIS A 244 5.38 -28.14 13.85
C HIS A 244 6.52 -28.11 12.82
N ASN A 245 7.74 -27.84 13.29
CA ASN A 245 8.92 -27.89 12.42
C ASN A 245 9.45 -29.33 12.34
N ASN A 246 9.02 -30.09 11.33
CA ASN A 246 9.53 -31.44 11.05
C ASN A 246 10.56 -31.44 9.90
N LEU A 247 11.16 -30.28 9.60
CA LEU A 247 12.29 -30.18 8.68
C LEU A 247 13.55 -30.77 9.33
N PRO A 248 14.41 -31.47 8.58
CA PRO A 248 15.61 -32.09 9.14
C PRO A 248 16.71 -31.08 9.50
N ASN A 249 16.82 -29.99 8.72
CA ASN A 249 18.03 -29.17 8.66
C ASN A 249 17.79 -27.66 8.73
N ASN A 250 16.54 -27.21 8.87
CA ASN A 250 16.24 -25.78 8.92
C ASN A 250 15.48 -25.43 10.20
N GLY A 251 15.74 -24.23 10.70
CA GLY A 251 14.75 -23.56 11.53
C GLY A 251 13.52 -23.19 10.70
N THR A 252 12.48 -22.71 11.35
CA THR A 252 11.34 -22.08 10.67
C THR A 252 10.70 -21.05 11.59
N SER A 253 10.08 -20.04 11.00
CA SER A 253 9.25 -19.05 11.68
C SER A 253 8.25 -18.53 10.65
N ILE A 254 6.98 -18.38 11.03
CA ILE A 254 5.90 -18.09 10.09
C ILE A 254 5.42 -16.66 10.30
N HIS A 255 5.63 -15.83 9.29
CA HIS A 255 5.11 -14.47 9.23
C HIS A 255 3.71 -14.45 8.61
N TRP A 256 2.87 -13.57 9.15
CA TRP A 256 1.47 -13.38 8.76
C TRP A 256 1.37 -12.07 7.97
N HIS A 257 1.82 -12.12 6.72
CA HIS A 257 1.96 -10.95 5.87
C HIS A 257 0.72 -10.05 5.91
N GLY A 258 0.92 -8.74 6.07
CA GLY A 258 -0.13 -7.72 6.15
C GLY A 258 -1.00 -7.72 7.42
N LEU A 259 -0.94 -8.74 8.29
CA LEU A 259 -1.64 -8.68 9.58
C LEU A 259 -0.93 -7.67 10.47
N ARG A 260 -1.69 -6.71 11.02
CA ARG A 260 -1.19 -5.66 11.91
C ARG A 260 -0.49 -6.18 13.17
N GLN A 261 -0.78 -7.40 13.61
CA GLN A 261 -0.30 -7.93 14.89
C GLN A 261 -0.56 -6.96 16.06
N TRP A 262 -1.76 -6.39 16.10
CA TRP A 262 -2.16 -5.36 17.06
C TRP A 262 -1.81 -5.77 18.49
N HIS A 263 -0.86 -5.06 19.12
CA HIS A 263 -0.37 -5.33 20.47
C HIS A 263 0.15 -6.77 20.69
N LYS A 264 0.61 -7.41 19.62
CA LYS A 264 1.04 -8.82 19.58
C LYS A 264 2.27 -9.03 18.69
N GLY A 265 3.21 -8.10 18.69
CA GLY A 265 4.39 -8.21 17.82
C GLY A 265 5.27 -9.44 18.08
N SER A 266 5.22 -10.11 19.24
CA SER A 266 5.85 -11.42 19.47
C SER A 266 5.25 -12.58 18.65
N GLN A 267 4.13 -12.33 17.99
CA GLN A 267 3.42 -13.27 17.12
C GLN A 267 3.68 -12.99 15.63
N ASP A 268 4.48 -11.97 15.31
CA ASP A 268 4.76 -11.55 13.92
C ASP A 268 5.62 -12.56 13.13
N GLY A 269 6.38 -13.41 13.82
CA GLY A 269 7.05 -14.55 13.20
C GLY A 269 8.27 -14.22 12.34
N VAL A 270 9.06 -13.22 12.75
CA VAL A 270 10.34 -12.91 12.10
C VAL A 270 11.52 -13.37 12.98
N PRO A 271 12.34 -14.32 12.50
CA PRO A 271 13.42 -14.88 13.29
C PRO A 271 14.56 -13.87 13.44
N GLY A 272 15.06 -13.70 14.67
CA GLY A 272 16.07 -12.70 15.00
C GLY A 272 15.51 -11.27 15.21
N VAL A 273 14.19 -11.08 15.07
CA VAL A 273 13.50 -9.84 15.46
C VAL A 273 12.51 -10.14 16.58
N ASN A 274 11.45 -10.89 16.30
CA ASN A 274 10.35 -11.14 17.24
C ASN A 274 10.57 -12.43 18.06
N GLU A 275 11.28 -13.39 17.48
CA GLU A 275 11.52 -14.71 18.08
C GLU A 275 12.83 -15.35 17.60
N CYS A 276 13.27 -16.41 18.26
CA CYS A 276 14.25 -17.33 17.68
C CYS A 276 13.54 -18.31 16.73
N PRO A 277 14.18 -18.84 15.67
CA PRO A 277 13.55 -19.87 14.85
C PRO A 277 13.12 -21.08 15.68
N LEU A 278 12.02 -21.74 15.30
CA LEU A 278 11.71 -23.07 15.80
C LEU A 278 12.77 -24.04 15.29
N ALA A 279 13.54 -24.68 16.18
CA ALA A 279 14.49 -25.71 15.78
C ALA A 279 13.77 -26.95 15.21
N PRO A 280 14.45 -27.80 14.41
CA PRO A 280 13.94 -29.11 14.04
C PRO A 280 13.36 -29.89 15.22
N GLY A 281 12.14 -30.40 15.06
CA GLY A 281 11.36 -31.13 16.07
C GLY A 281 10.59 -30.23 17.06
N GLN A 282 10.74 -28.90 17.01
CA GLN A 282 9.99 -28.00 17.88
C GLN A 282 8.61 -27.66 17.33
N SER A 283 7.76 -27.14 18.23
CA SER A 283 6.46 -26.62 17.87
C SER A 283 6.12 -25.38 18.68
N LYS A 284 5.36 -24.47 18.09
CA LYS A 284 4.82 -23.26 18.73
C LYS A 284 3.42 -22.99 18.21
N THR A 285 2.55 -22.49 19.07
CA THR A 285 1.28 -21.92 18.66
C THR A 285 1.40 -20.40 18.58
N TYR A 286 1.10 -19.85 17.41
CA TYR A 286 0.89 -18.42 17.20
C TYR A 286 -0.58 -18.10 17.47
N ILE A 287 -0.85 -16.98 18.15
CA ILE A 287 -2.22 -16.56 18.44
C ILE A 287 -2.36 -15.03 18.36
N PHE A 288 -3.24 -14.58 17.48
CA PHE A 288 -3.49 -13.16 17.22
C PHE A 288 -4.93 -12.93 16.77
N GLN A 289 -5.40 -11.70 16.89
CA GLN A 289 -6.76 -11.32 16.50
C GLN A 289 -6.79 -10.85 15.05
N ALA A 290 -7.81 -11.27 14.30
CA ALA A 290 -8.10 -10.77 12.97
C ALA A 290 -8.74 -9.37 13.05
N THR A 291 -7.93 -8.34 13.31
CA THR A 291 -8.40 -6.94 13.40
C THR A 291 -8.68 -6.30 12.04
N GLN A 292 -8.10 -6.84 10.97
CA GLN A 292 -8.37 -6.49 9.58
C GLN A 292 -9.24 -7.55 8.89
N TYR A 293 -9.75 -7.26 7.70
CA TYR A 293 -10.46 -8.21 6.85
C TYR A 293 -10.09 -8.02 5.38
N GLY A 294 -10.13 -9.08 4.59
CA GLY A 294 -9.66 -9.06 3.20
C GLY A 294 -8.86 -10.30 2.85
N THR A 295 -7.85 -10.11 2.00
CA THR A 295 -6.98 -11.18 1.50
C THR A 295 -5.55 -10.93 1.91
N SER A 296 -4.92 -11.95 2.46
CA SER A 296 -3.49 -11.97 2.65
C SER A 296 -2.92 -13.38 2.51
N TRP A 297 -1.74 -13.60 3.06
CA TRP A 297 -1.01 -14.85 3.01
C TRP A 297 -0.08 -14.94 4.21
N TYR A 298 0.39 -16.14 4.49
CA TYR A 298 1.47 -16.39 5.45
C TYR A 298 2.63 -17.02 4.70
N HIS A 299 3.83 -16.84 5.21
CA HIS A 299 5.02 -17.47 4.66
C HIS A 299 6.12 -17.63 5.71
N SER A 300 7.06 -18.54 5.47
CA SER A 300 8.27 -18.59 6.27
C SER A 300 9.07 -17.31 6.10
N HIS A 301 9.62 -16.81 7.21
CA HIS A 301 10.55 -15.68 7.25
C HIS A 301 11.97 -16.14 7.63
N PHE A 302 12.24 -17.45 7.53
CA PHE A 302 13.56 -18.04 7.74
C PHE A 302 14.34 -18.04 6.42
N SER A 303 15.08 -16.95 6.15
CA SER A 303 15.75 -16.74 4.85
C SER A 303 14.74 -16.89 3.69
N SER A 304 15.19 -17.30 2.51
CA SER A 304 14.34 -17.63 1.36
C SER A 304 13.48 -18.91 1.47
N GLN A 305 13.22 -19.46 2.67
CA GLN A 305 12.57 -20.78 2.84
C GLN A 305 11.17 -20.86 2.20
N TYR A 306 10.42 -19.76 2.15
CA TYR A 306 9.06 -19.77 1.58
C TYR A 306 9.03 -20.10 0.09
N GLY A 307 10.09 -19.72 -0.65
CA GLY A 307 10.20 -20.03 -2.08
C GLY A 307 10.30 -21.53 -2.37
N ASP A 308 10.64 -22.34 -1.36
CA ASP A 308 10.64 -23.80 -1.48
C ASP A 308 9.32 -24.45 -1.04
N GLY A 309 8.32 -23.69 -0.57
CA GLY A 309 6.97 -24.20 -0.37
C GLY A 309 6.25 -23.78 0.92
N VAL A 310 6.95 -23.16 1.87
CA VAL A 310 6.39 -22.83 3.20
C VAL A 310 5.60 -21.52 3.13
N LEU A 311 4.45 -21.56 2.48
CA LEU A 311 3.52 -20.43 2.33
C LEU A 311 2.08 -20.90 2.15
N GLY A 312 1.11 -20.00 2.33
CA GLY A 312 -0.28 -20.25 1.95
C GLY A 312 -1.19 -19.04 2.16
N PRO A 313 -2.43 -19.08 1.61
CA PRO A 313 -3.32 -17.92 1.66
C PRO A 313 -3.97 -17.71 3.04
N ILE A 314 -4.34 -16.47 3.33
CA ILE A 314 -5.22 -16.07 4.45
C ILE A 314 -6.42 -15.34 3.87
N VAL A 315 -7.62 -15.74 4.25
CA VAL A 315 -8.88 -15.06 3.93
C VAL A 315 -9.58 -14.73 5.23
N ILE A 316 -9.74 -13.44 5.50
CA ILE A 316 -10.54 -12.95 6.61
C ILE A 316 -11.80 -12.33 6.02
N TYR A 317 -12.94 -12.98 6.24
CA TYR A 317 -14.22 -12.51 5.75
C TYR A 317 -14.66 -11.24 6.49
N GLY A 318 -15.13 -10.28 5.72
CA GLY A 318 -15.62 -8.98 6.18
C GLY A 318 -16.50 -8.34 5.11
N PRO A 319 -16.89 -7.07 5.30
CA PRO A 319 -17.64 -6.33 4.29
C PRO A 319 -16.79 -6.06 3.04
N ALA A 320 -17.42 -5.54 1.98
CA ALA A 320 -16.75 -5.16 0.73
C ALA A 320 -17.40 -3.91 0.12
N THR A 321 -16.61 -3.17 -0.66
CA THR A 321 -17.01 -1.90 -1.30
C THR A 321 -17.91 -2.08 -2.53
N ALA A 322 -18.06 -3.31 -3.02
CA ALA A 322 -19.02 -3.64 -4.05
C ALA A 322 -19.66 -5.01 -3.84
N ASN A 323 -20.87 -5.15 -4.38
CA ASN A 323 -21.68 -6.34 -4.28
C ASN A 323 -21.19 -7.46 -5.22
N TYR A 324 -21.17 -8.69 -4.71
CA TYR A 324 -20.82 -9.89 -5.48
C TYR A 324 -21.61 -11.10 -4.97
N ASP A 325 -21.85 -12.06 -5.85
CA ASP A 325 -22.72 -13.20 -5.58
C ASP A 325 -21.94 -14.37 -4.97
N LEU A 326 -20.77 -14.67 -5.53
CA LEU A 326 -19.93 -15.81 -5.15
C LEU A 326 -18.51 -15.35 -4.84
N ASP A 327 -17.87 -15.96 -3.84
CA ASP A 327 -16.43 -15.82 -3.60
C ASP A 327 -15.76 -17.08 -4.15
N VAL A 328 -14.88 -16.93 -5.14
CA VAL A 328 -14.16 -18.06 -5.75
C VAL A 328 -12.83 -18.35 -5.06
N GLY A 329 -12.49 -17.57 -4.02
CA GLY A 329 -11.33 -17.82 -3.17
C GLY A 329 -10.01 -17.23 -3.66
N PRO A 330 -8.90 -17.56 -2.96
CA PRO A 330 -7.55 -17.10 -3.28
C PRO A 330 -7.00 -17.73 -4.55
N LEU A 331 -6.24 -16.94 -5.30
CA LEU A 331 -5.50 -17.35 -6.49
C LEU A 331 -4.04 -16.87 -6.34
N PRO A 332 -3.20 -17.58 -5.57
CA PRO A 332 -1.79 -17.25 -5.43
C PRO A 332 -1.04 -17.52 -6.73
N ILE A 333 -0.12 -16.62 -7.07
CA ILE A 333 0.72 -16.64 -8.26
C ILE A 333 2.16 -16.51 -7.80
N THR A 334 3.03 -17.40 -8.25
CA THR A 334 4.43 -17.46 -7.78
C THR A 334 5.34 -17.92 -8.90
N ASP A 335 6.55 -17.38 -8.99
CA ASP A 335 7.61 -18.02 -9.74
C ASP A 335 7.97 -19.40 -9.16
N TRP A 336 8.58 -20.22 -10.00
CA TRP A 336 8.95 -21.60 -9.65
C TRP A 336 10.32 -21.95 -10.23
N TYR A 337 11.18 -22.44 -9.35
CA TYR A 337 12.56 -22.81 -9.65
C TYR A 337 12.71 -24.33 -9.55
N TYR A 338 13.64 -24.94 -10.28
CA TYR A 338 13.94 -26.38 -10.16
C TYR A 338 15.04 -26.69 -9.14
N PRO A 339 16.15 -25.93 -9.09
CA PRO A 339 16.99 -25.91 -7.89
C PRO A 339 16.19 -25.38 -6.70
N THR A 340 16.58 -25.75 -5.48
CA THR A 340 15.96 -25.15 -4.30
C THR A 340 16.23 -23.65 -4.29
N VAL A 341 15.29 -22.87 -3.78
CA VAL A 341 15.41 -21.42 -3.65
C VAL A 341 16.57 -21.10 -2.73
N ALA A 342 16.82 -21.87 -1.67
CA ALA A 342 18.02 -21.70 -0.85
C ALA A 342 19.34 -21.85 -1.64
N GLN A 343 19.44 -22.81 -2.57
CA GLN A 343 20.61 -22.95 -3.45
C GLN A 343 20.71 -21.80 -4.46
N THR A 344 19.55 -21.34 -4.93
CA THR A 344 19.41 -20.26 -5.89
C THR A 344 19.84 -18.93 -5.26
N ALA A 345 19.35 -18.60 -4.06
CA ALA A 345 19.76 -17.47 -3.23
C ALA A 345 21.26 -17.47 -2.97
N ALA A 346 21.79 -18.59 -2.47
CA ALA A 346 23.21 -18.70 -2.17
C ALA A 346 24.08 -18.48 -3.42
N ARG A 347 23.62 -18.92 -4.60
CA ARG A 347 24.32 -18.61 -5.86
C ARG A 347 24.23 -17.12 -6.16
N THR A 348 23.03 -16.52 -6.17
CA THR A 348 22.84 -15.08 -6.44
C THR A 348 23.74 -14.22 -5.56
N MET A 349 23.83 -14.52 -4.27
CA MET A 349 24.65 -13.77 -3.32
C MET A 349 26.17 -13.93 -3.58
N HIS A 350 26.62 -15.06 -4.13
CA HIS A 350 28.04 -15.40 -4.22
C HIS A 350 28.61 -15.41 -5.64
N VAL A 351 27.81 -15.07 -6.65
CA VAL A 351 28.28 -14.87 -8.02
C VAL A 351 28.08 -13.42 -8.45
N ASN A 352 28.97 -12.93 -9.31
CA ASN A 352 28.78 -11.63 -9.94
C ASN A 352 27.79 -11.72 -11.10
N ALA A 353 26.52 -12.03 -10.79
CA ALA A 353 25.41 -12.11 -11.73
C ALA A 353 24.13 -11.57 -11.07
N GLY A 354 23.16 -11.15 -11.89
CA GLY A 354 21.84 -10.79 -11.39
C GLY A 354 21.03 -12.00 -10.93
N PRO A 355 19.82 -11.76 -10.40
CA PRO A 355 18.90 -12.83 -10.02
C PRO A 355 18.70 -13.85 -11.15
N PRO A 356 18.64 -15.15 -10.82
CA PRO A 356 18.47 -16.20 -11.79
C PRO A 356 17.04 -16.20 -12.33
N LYS A 357 16.94 -16.57 -13.60
CA LYS A 357 15.68 -16.73 -14.30
C LYS A 357 14.88 -17.90 -13.74
N ALA A 358 13.62 -17.68 -13.41
CA ALA A 358 12.72 -18.74 -12.96
C ALA A 358 12.45 -19.74 -14.11
N ASP A 359 12.34 -21.02 -13.77
CA ASP A 359 12.06 -22.10 -14.73
C ASP A 359 10.60 -22.05 -15.21
N SER A 360 9.68 -21.71 -14.31
CA SER A 360 8.24 -21.63 -14.54
C SER A 360 7.60 -20.64 -13.54
N ALA A 361 6.27 -20.59 -13.52
CA ALA A 361 5.47 -20.00 -12.46
C ALA A 361 4.25 -20.89 -12.22
N LEU A 362 3.71 -20.90 -11.00
CA LEU A 362 2.50 -21.63 -10.65
C LEU A 362 1.35 -20.66 -10.41
N ILE A 363 0.18 -20.98 -10.95
CA ILE A 363 -1.07 -20.27 -10.64
C ILE A 363 -1.95 -21.23 -9.85
N ASN A 364 -2.17 -20.90 -8.57
CA ASN A 364 -2.87 -21.75 -7.61
C ASN A 364 -2.27 -23.15 -7.49
N GLY A 365 -0.93 -23.23 -7.43
CA GLY A 365 -0.18 -24.46 -7.19
C GLY A 365 0.01 -25.38 -8.38
N SER A 366 -0.36 -24.97 -9.60
CA SER A 366 -0.16 -25.81 -10.78
C SER A 366 0.16 -24.99 -12.03
N MET A 367 0.82 -25.64 -12.97
CA MET A 367 1.11 -25.10 -14.30
C MET A 367 1.23 -26.22 -15.32
N VAL A 368 1.19 -25.87 -16.60
CA VAL A 368 1.61 -26.78 -17.69
C VAL A 368 2.96 -26.34 -18.24
N ILE A 369 3.91 -27.27 -18.27
CA ILE A 369 5.22 -27.10 -18.91
C ILE A 369 5.42 -28.20 -19.94
N GLN A 370 5.62 -27.81 -21.20
CA GLN A 370 5.90 -28.74 -22.31
C GLN A 370 4.92 -29.93 -22.39
N GLY A 371 3.63 -29.68 -22.09
CA GLY A 371 2.57 -30.70 -22.10
C GLY A 371 2.46 -31.56 -20.84
N SER A 372 3.30 -31.35 -19.83
CA SER A 372 3.21 -31.98 -18.51
C SER A 372 2.56 -31.04 -17.47
N GLY A 373 1.99 -31.59 -16.40
CA GLY A 373 1.30 -30.82 -15.38
C GLY A 373 -0.17 -30.54 -15.73
N SER A 374 -0.76 -29.52 -15.10
CA SER A 374 -2.16 -29.14 -15.33
C SER A 374 -2.36 -27.64 -15.14
N TYR A 375 -3.36 -27.07 -15.82
CA TYR A 375 -3.80 -25.71 -15.52
C TYR A 375 -4.75 -25.75 -14.33
N SER A 376 -4.58 -24.84 -13.37
CA SER A 376 -5.62 -24.57 -12.38
C SER A 376 -6.89 -24.09 -13.09
N ARG A 377 -8.05 -24.46 -12.54
CA ARG A 377 -9.36 -24.16 -13.14
C ARG A 377 -10.32 -23.54 -12.13
N THR A 378 -10.85 -22.38 -12.48
CA THR A 378 -11.91 -21.68 -11.73
C THR A 378 -13.23 -21.76 -12.50
N THR A 379 -14.30 -22.18 -11.84
CA THR A 379 -15.64 -22.25 -12.46
C THR A 379 -16.43 -20.97 -12.21
N LEU A 380 -16.92 -20.35 -13.28
CA LEU A 380 -17.80 -19.19 -13.27
C LEU A 380 -19.25 -19.60 -13.51
N GLN A 381 -20.16 -19.12 -12.67
CA GLN A 381 -21.60 -19.27 -12.88
C GLN A 381 -22.11 -18.19 -13.84
N PRO A 382 -22.71 -18.54 -14.99
CA PRO A 382 -23.18 -17.56 -15.98
C PRO A 382 -24.08 -16.49 -15.34
N GLY A 383 -23.83 -15.22 -15.67
CA GLY A 383 -24.58 -14.06 -15.17
C GLY A 383 -24.30 -13.66 -13.72
N LYS A 384 -23.41 -14.36 -12.99
CA LYS A 384 -23.04 -14.04 -11.61
C LYS A 384 -21.78 -13.18 -11.51
N ARG A 385 -21.66 -12.45 -10.41
CA ARG A 385 -20.47 -11.70 -10.00
C ARG A 385 -19.65 -12.53 -9.01
N HIS A 386 -18.36 -12.67 -9.30
CA HIS A 386 -17.43 -13.53 -8.56
C HIS A 386 -16.32 -12.68 -7.96
N ARG A 387 -16.12 -12.72 -6.64
CA ARG A 387 -14.93 -12.17 -5.98
C ARG A 387 -13.78 -13.15 -6.14
N LEU A 388 -12.71 -12.71 -6.77
CA LEU A 388 -11.43 -13.41 -6.92
C LEU A 388 -10.37 -12.68 -6.11
N ARG A 389 -9.50 -13.41 -5.43
CA ARG A 389 -8.54 -12.87 -4.46
C ARG A 389 -7.11 -13.14 -4.93
N LEU A 390 -6.52 -12.18 -5.63
CA LEU A 390 -5.21 -12.31 -6.27
C LEU A 390 -4.11 -12.08 -5.24
N ILE A 391 -3.04 -12.89 -5.30
CA ILE A 391 -1.88 -12.78 -4.39
C ILE A 391 -0.63 -13.07 -5.22
N ASN A 392 0.37 -12.18 -5.18
CA ASN A 392 1.70 -12.52 -5.68
C ASN A 392 2.56 -13.03 -4.51
N THR A 393 2.87 -14.32 -4.52
CA THR A 393 3.68 -15.00 -3.50
C THR A 393 5.06 -15.41 -4.03
N ALA A 394 5.51 -14.77 -5.13
CA ALA A 394 6.80 -15.04 -5.76
C ALA A 394 7.99 -14.66 -4.87
N VAL A 395 9.16 -15.17 -5.23
CA VAL A 395 10.43 -14.72 -4.63
C VAL A 395 11.08 -13.56 -5.40
N ASP A 396 10.73 -13.35 -6.68
CA ASP A 396 11.35 -12.32 -7.54
C ASP A 396 10.40 -11.78 -8.64
N ASN A 397 9.61 -12.64 -9.27
CA ASN A 397 8.78 -12.26 -10.41
C ASN A 397 7.59 -11.36 -10.02
N HIS A 398 7.42 -10.27 -10.78
CA HIS A 398 6.23 -9.41 -10.70
C HIS A 398 5.34 -9.66 -11.90
N PHE A 399 4.02 -9.69 -11.69
CA PHE A 399 3.07 -10.12 -12.72
C PHE A 399 2.16 -8.98 -13.16
N MET A 400 1.86 -8.93 -14.46
CA MET A 400 0.62 -8.32 -14.95
C MET A 400 -0.39 -9.43 -15.15
N VAL A 401 -1.57 -9.29 -14.56
CA VAL A 401 -2.63 -10.29 -14.69
C VAL A 401 -3.83 -9.77 -15.47
N SER A 402 -4.49 -10.66 -16.20
CA SER A 402 -5.70 -10.36 -16.96
C SER A 402 -6.58 -11.61 -17.11
N LEU A 403 -7.88 -11.41 -17.34
CA LEU A 403 -8.80 -12.47 -17.75
C LEU A 403 -9.36 -12.13 -19.13
N ASP A 404 -9.09 -12.96 -20.12
CA ASP A 404 -9.49 -12.72 -21.51
C ASP A 404 -10.99 -12.37 -21.61
N ASN A 405 -11.31 -11.30 -22.35
CA ASN A 405 -12.66 -10.77 -22.57
C ASN A 405 -13.43 -10.32 -21.31
N HIS A 406 -12.83 -10.30 -20.13
CA HIS A 406 -13.48 -9.84 -18.90
C HIS A 406 -12.83 -8.58 -18.36
N VAL A 407 -13.63 -7.77 -17.67
CA VAL A 407 -13.17 -6.63 -16.88
C VAL A 407 -13.11 -7.07 -15.42
N MET A 408 -12.06 -6.65 -14.73
CA MET A 408 -11.90 -6.80 -13.29
C MET A 408 -12.29 -5.49 -12.60
N GLN A 409 -13.30 -5.55 -11.73
CA GLN A 409 -13.61 -4.44 -10.82
C GLN A 409 -12.80 -4.63 -9.53
N VAL A 410 -11.77 -3.83 -9.31
CA VAL A 410 -10.91 -3.91 -8.13
C VAL A 410 -11.61 -3.25 -6.95
N ILE A 411 -11.65 -3.92 -5.79
CA ILE A 411 -12.39 -3.50 -4.60
C ILE A 411 -11.53 -3.40 -3.34
N THR A 412 -10.33 -3.99 -3.36
CA THR A 412 -9.39 -3.99 -2.23
C THR A 412 -7.96 -4.06 -2.78
N ASN A 413 -7.03 -3.32 -2.18
CA ASN A 413 -5.59 -3.50 -2.35
C ASN A 413 -5.01 -3.94 -1.00
N ASP A 414 -4.31 -5.07 -0.97
CA ASP A 414 -3.84 -5.69 0.28
C ASP A 414 -5.02 -5.89 1.26
N PHE A 415 -4.95 -5.41 2.50
CA PHE A 415 -6.09 -5.42 3.44
C PHE A 415 -7.00 -4.19 3.35
N VAL A 416 -6.70 -3.21 2.49
CA VAL A 416 -7.40 -1.93 2.45
C VAL A 416 -8.50 -1.96 1.39
N PRO A 417 -9.79 -1.89 1.76
CA PRO A 417 -10.87 -1.69 0.81
C PRO A 417 -10.75 -0.32 0.15
N ILE A 418 -10.99 -0.27 -1.15
CA ILE A 418 -10.85 0.96 -1.96
C ILE A 418 -12.17 1.33 -2.62
N VAL A 419 -12.26 2.59 -3.06
CA VAL A 419 -13.28 3.01 -4.03
C VAL A 419 -13.13 2.14 -5.29
N PRO A 420 -14.17 1.39 -5.70
CA PRO A 420 -14.02 0.44 -6.79
C PRO A 420 -13.66 1.11 -8.12
N TYR A 421 -12.75 0.51 -8.88
CA TYR A 421 -12.44 0.91 -10.24
C TYR A 421 -12.33 -0.31 -11.16
N ASN A 422 -12.48 -0.09 -12.47
CA ASN A 422 -12.46 -1.16 -13.46
C ASN A 422 -11.13 -1.14 -14.23
N THR A 423 -10.56 -2.32 -14.45
CA THR A 423 -9.39 -2.51 -15.33
C THR A 423 -9.45 -3.83 -16.08
N THR A 424 -8.71 -3.94 -17.18
CA THR A 424 -8.50 -5.19 -17.92
C THR A 424 -7.18 -5.87 -17.56
N HIS A 425 -6.21 -5.12 -17.04
CA HIS A 425 -4.91 -5.60 -16.61
C HIS A 425 -4.57 -5.02 -15.25
N LEU A 426 -3.97 -5.83 -14.39
CA LEU A 426 -3.65 -5.44 -13.02
C LEU A 426 -2.21 -5.83 -12.70
N PHE A 427 -1.41 -4.85 -12.29
CA PHE A 427 -0.04 -5.10 -11.84
C PHE A 427 -0.06 -5.69 -10.41
N LEU A 428 0.77 -6.71 -10.17
CA LEU A 428 0.87 -7.43 -8.91
C LEU A 428 2.35 -7.57 -8.52
N GLY A 429 2.83 -6.65 -7.69
CA GLY A 429 4.17 -6.74 -7.09
C GLY A 429 4.24 -7.82 -6.02
N ILE A 430 5.44 -8.30 -5.70
CA ILE A 430 5.62 -9.38 -4.71
C ILE A 430 5.02 -8.96 -3.37
N GLY A 431 4.23 -9.83 -2.74
CA GLY A 431 3.53 -9.58 -1.49
C GLY A 431 2.19 -8.85 -1.65
N GLN A 432 1.93 -8.24 -2.80
CA GLN A 432 0.68 -7.53 -3.04
C GLN A 432 -0.50 -8.46 -3.28
N ARG A 433 -1.67 -7.97 -2.85
CA ARG A 433 -2.97 -8.60 -3.10
C ARG A 433 -3.93 -7.61 -3.72
N TYR A 434 -4.85 -8.12 -4.52
CA TYR A 434 -6.06 -7.39 -4.87
C TYR A 434 -7.24 -8.32 -4.85
N ASP A 435 -8.36 -7.80 -4.35
CA ASP A 435 -9.65 -8.44 -4.52
C ASP A 435 -10.35 -7.79 -5.70
N VAL A 436 -10.81 -8.63 -6.62
CA VAL A 436 -11.49 -8.18 -7.83
C VAL A 436 -12.83 -8.89 -8.00
N ILE A 437 -13.81 -8.18 -8.55
CA ILE A 437 -15.10 -8.74 -8.95
C ILE A 437 -15.09 -8.95 -10.46
N ILE A 438 -15.34 -10.19 -10.88
CA ILE A 438 -15.51 -10.60 -12.28
C ILE A 438 -16.98 -10.91 -12.51
N THR A 439 -17.59 -10.23 -13.48
CA THR A 439 -18.95 -10.55 -13.93
C THR A 439 -18.88 -11.58 -15.04
N ALA A 440 -19.52 -12.75 -14.86
CA ALA A 440 -19.57 -13.81 -15.86
C ALA A 440 -20.61 -13.50 -16.96
N ASN A 441 -20.36 -12.45 -17.74
CA ASN A 441 -21.27 -11.90 -18.76
C ASN A 441 -20.82 -12.15 -20.21
N GLN A 442 -19.81 -13.01 -20.41
CA GLN A 442 -19.34 -13.41 -21.74
C GLN A 442 -20.06 -14.66 -22.24
N ALA A 443 -19.80 -15.04 -23.49
CA ALA A 443 -20.30 -16.31 -24.03
C ALA A 443 -19.86 -17.48 -23.13
N SER A 444 -20.74 -18.47 -22.94
CA SER A 444 -20.43 -19.63 -22.11
C SER A 444 -19.33 -20.48 -22.76
N SER A 445 -18.07 -20.24 -22.38
CA SER A 445 -16.88 -20.91 -22.91
C SER A 445 -15.77 -21.02 -21.85
N ASN A 446 -14.56 -21.37 -22.27
CA ASN A 446 -13.34 -21.32 -21.45
C ASN A 446 -12.52 -20.10 -21.85
N TYR A 447 -11.95 -19.42 -20.85
CA TYR A 447 -11.15 -18.21 -21.01
C TYR A 447 -9.80 -18.36 -20.33
N TRP A 448 -8.74 -17.84 -20.94
CA TRP A 448 -7.44 -17.74 -20.28
C TRP A 448 -7.44 -16.63 -19.25
N PHE A 449 -7.05 -16.98 -18.02
CA PHE A 449 -6.43 -16.05 -17.10
C PHE A 449 -4.92 -16.08 -17.35
N ARG A 450 -4.30 -14.91 -17.47
CA ARG A 450 -2.89 -14.74 -17.85
C ARG A 450 -2.14 -14.10 -16.71
N ALA A 451 -0.92 -14.57 -16.44
CA ALA A 451 0.00 -13.94 -15.51
C ALA A 451 1.35 -13.72 -16.19
N GLU A 452 1.59 -12.52 -16.71
CA GLU A 452 2.79 -12.23 -17.49
C GLU A 452 3.86 -11.55 -16.66
N VAL A 453 5.08 -12.07 -16.70
CA VAL A 453 6.23 -11.49 -15.98
C VAL A 453 6.70 -10.23 -16.70
N GLN A 454 6.95 -9.17 -15.94
CA GLN A 454 7.27 -7.83 -16.44
C GLN A 454 8.76 -7.67 -16.81
N VAL A 455 9.25 -8.56 -17.68
CA VAL A 455 10.67 -8.68 -18.07
C VAL A 455 11.21 -7.39 -18.70
N ALA A 456 10.47 -6.80 -19.63
CA ALA A 456 10.91 -5.58 -20.33
C ALA A 456 10.95 -4.35 -19.41
N ALA A 457 10.25 -4.41 -18.26
CA ALA A 457 10.27 -3.39 -17.23
C ALA A 457 11.30 -3.65 -16.11
N GLY A 458 12.06 -4.76 -16.20
CA GLY A 458 13.12 -5.10 -15.24
C GLY A 458 12.64 -5.72 -13.93
N CYS A 459 11.48 -6.39 -13.92
CA CYS A 459 10.87 -6.97 -12.72
C CYS A 459 10.69 -8.48 -12.76
N GLY A 460 11.84 -9.14 -12.82
CA GLY A 460 11.96 -10.60 -12.88
C GLY A 460 12.18 -11.10 -14.30
N ASP A 461 12.53 -12.38 -14.39
CA ASP A 461 12.69 -13.11 -15.64
C ASP A 461 12.20 -14.55 -15.47
N ASN A 462 11.62 -15.12 -16.54
CA ASN A 462 10.98 -16.43 -16.51
C ASN A 462 11.07 -17.15 -17.86
N TRP A 463 11.53 -18.41 -17.87
CA TRP A 463 11.69 -19.20 -19.09
C TRP A 463 10.36 -19.56 -19.76
N ASN A 464 9.27 -19.60 -18.99
CA ASN A 464 7.93 -19.90 -19.49
C ASN A 464 7.04 -18.65 -19.66
N ASN A 465 7.62 -17.44 -19.65
CA ASN A 465 6.85 -16.20 -19.81
C ASN A 465 6.04 -16.21 -21.12
N GLY A 466 4.83 -15.63 -21.08
CA GLY A 466 3.86 -15.68 -22.18
C GLY A 466 3.02 -16.96 -22.26
N ASN A 467 3.42 -18.02 -21.54
CA ASN A 467 2.64 -19.27 -21.44
C ASN A 467 2.07 -19.53 -20.04
N LEU A 468 2.28 -18.61 -19.10
CA LEU A 468 1.80 -18.68 -17.70
C LEU A 468 0.30 -18.35 -17.64
N ASN A 469 -0.54 -19.39 -17.58
CA ASN A 469 -1.98 -19.25 -17.70
C ASN A 469 -2.74 -20.15 -16.69
N ALA A 470 -4.00 -19.79 -16.43
CA ALA A 470 -4.99 -20.62 -15.75
C ALA A 470 -6.31 -20.58 -16.53
N ILE A 471 -7.21 -21.53 -16.26
CA ILE A 471 -8.47 -21.66 -17.00
C ILE A 471 -9.64 -21.15 -16.17
N PHE A 472 -10.41 -20.22 -16.72
CA PHE A 472 -11.71 -19.83 -16.18
C PHE A 472 -12.81 -20.39 -17.07
N SER A 473 -13.62 -21.29 -16.53
CA SER A 473 -14.65 -22.02 -17.27
C SER A 473 -16.03 -21.61 -16.82
N TYR A 474 -16.90 -21.25 -17.77
CA TYR A 474 -18.31 -21.15 -17.47
C TYR A 474 -18.86 -22.54 -17.09
N ALA A 475 -19.80 -22.59 -16.15
CA ALA A 475 -20.35 -23.86 -15.65
C ALA A 475 -20.83 -24.76 -16.80
N GLY A 476 -20.42 -26.03 -16.77
CA GLY A 476 -20.73 -27.02 -17.81
C GLY A 476 -19.75 -27.05 -18.99
N GLN A 477 -18.76 -26.16 -19.05
CA GLN A 477 -17.72 -26.17 -20.08
C GLN A 477 -16.50 -27.00 -19.68
N SER A 478 -15.87 -27.64 -20.67
CA SER A 478 -14.63 -28.43 -20.52
C SER A 478 -13.64 -28.08 -21.63
N GLY A 479 -12.40 -28.54 -21.50
CA GLY A 479 -11.33 -28.27 -22.48
C GLY A 479 -10.56 -26.98 -22.22
N THR A 480 -9.66 -26.66 -23.16
CA THR A 480 -8.69 -25.56 -23.06
C THR A 480 -9.20 -24.33 -23.81
N PRO A 481 -9.03 -23.10 -23.27
CA PRO A 481 -9.42 -21.87 -23.97
C PRO A 481 -8.69 -21.68 -25.31
N THR A 482 -9.38 -21.05 -26.26
CA THR A 482 -8.80 -20.57 -27.54
C THR A 482 -8.78 -19.04 -27.62
N THR A 483 -9.09 -18.34 -26.51
CA THR A 483 -9.10 -16.88 -26.47
C THR A 483 -7.71 -16.31 -26.58
N SER A 484 -7.65 -15.06 -27.07
CA SER A 484 -6.40 -14.31 -27.23
C SER A 484 -6.38 -13.16 -26.24
N GLY A 485 -5.21 -12.92 -25.65
CA GLY A 485 -4.99 -11.79 -24.75
C GLY A 485 -5.00 -10.46 -25.51
N THR A 486 -5.26 -9.39 -24.78
CA THR A 486 -5.14 -8.01 -25.26
C THR A 486 -3.74 -7.46 -24.98
N SER A 487 -3.23 -6.60 -25.86
CA SER A 487 -1.94 -5.95 -25.64
C SER A 487 -2.01 -4.93 -24.48
N TYR A 488 -0.93 -4.86 -23.70
CA TYR A 488 -0.71 -3.83 -22.68
C TYR A 488 0.76 -3.40 -22.70
N THR A 489 1.08 -2.33 -21.98
CA THR A 489 2.47 -1.87 -21.81
C THR A 489 3.04 -2.47 -20.53
N GLN A 490 4.14 -3.22 -20.66
CA GLN A 490 4.83 -3.74 -19.47
C GLN A 490 5.33 -2.59 -18.60
N ARG A 491 5.19 -2.77 -17.28
CA ARG A 491 5.60 -1.78 -16.30
C ARG A 491 5.97 -2.46 -14.99
N CYS A 492 6.77 -1.79 -14.18
CA CYS A 492 7.06 -2.22 -12.83
C CYS A 492 6.77 -1.15 -11.80
N THR A 493 5.49 -0.82 -11.73
CA THR A 493 4.92 0.20 -10.86
C THR A 493 3.53 -0.23 -10.48
N ASP A 494 3.11 0.12 -9.28
CA ASP A 494 1.77 -0.13 -8.80
C ASP A 494 0.68 0.57 -9.61
N GLU A 495 -0.55 0.11 -9.42
CA GLU A 495 -1.74 0.89 -9.76
C GLU A 495 -1.70 2.25 -9.04
N THR A 496 -2.24 3.28 -9.69
CA THR A 496 -2.23 4.66 -9.18
C THR A 496 -3.65 5.13 -8.89
N GLY A 497 -3.80 6.12 -8.00
CA GLY A 497 -5.12 6.66 -7.65
C GLY A 497 -6.00 5.67 -6.89
N LEU A 498 -5.41 4.74 -6.13
CA LEU A 498 -6.13 3.79 -5.31
C LEU A 498 -6.62 4.47 -4.02
N THR A 499 -7.79 5.10 -4.09
CA THR A 499 -8.37 5.81 -2.93
C THR A 499 -8.93 4.82 -1.92
N PRO A 500 -8.42 4.78 -0.66
CA PRO A 500 -9.05 4.00 0.41
C PRO A 500 -10.52 4.38 0.57
N TYR A 501 -11.37 3.40 0.90
CA TYR A 501 -12.81 3.64 1.04
C TYR A 501 -13.13 4.64 2.15
N TRP A 502 -12.40 4.55 3.27
CA TRP A 502 -12.46 5.55 4.33
C TRP A 502 -11.56 6.72 4.01
N ASN A 503 -12.04 7.93 4.32
CA ASN A 503 -11.17 9.10 4.28
C ASN A 503 -10.13 9.01 5.40
N SER A 504 -8.87 8.95 5.02
CA SER A 504 -7.76 9.17 5.93
C SER A 504 -6.98 10.42 5.55
N TYR A 505 -6.41 11.09 6.54
CA TYR A 505 -5.63 12.30 6.36
C TYR A 505 -4.27 12.12 7.00
N VAL A 506 -3.22 12.43 6.23
CA VAL A 506 -1.85 12.48 6.72
C VAL A 506 -1.49 13.94 6.99
N PRO A 507 -1.00 14.31 8.18
CA PRO A 507 -0.62 15.70 8.44
C PRO A 507 0.53 16.17 7.52
N ASP A 508 0.38 17.31 6.86
CA ASP A 508 1.38 17.88 5.95
C ASP A 508 2.36 18.84 6.63
N GLY A 509 1.90 19.55 7.67
CA GLY A 509 2.58 20.72 8.25
C GLY A 509 3.93 20.48 8.95
N GLN A 510 4.40 19.23 9.11
CA GLN A 510 5.66 18.92 9.79
C GLN A 510 6.66 18.10 8.95
N VAL A 511 6.28 17.70 7.73
CA VAL A 511 7.05 16.74 6.92
C VAL A 511 8.47 17.24 6.63
N ALA A 512 8.63 18.52 6.28
CA ALA A 512 9.94 19.11 5.97
C ALA A 512 10.97 19.01 7.11
N SER A 513 10.50 18.90 8.36
CA SER A 513 11.36 18.77 9.55
C SER A 513 11.51 17.35 10.08
N GLN A 514 10.70 16.40 9.57
CA GLN A 514 10.58 15.04 10.13
C GLN A 514 10.90 13.93 9.13
N VAL A 515 10.89 14.23 7.83
CA VAL A 515 11.15 13.21 6.80
C VAL A 515 12.57 12.67 6.90
N THR A 516 12.68 11.34 6.99
CA THR A 516 13.96 10.63 7.02
C THR A 516 14.15 9.82 5.76
N GLN A 517 15.34 9.91 5.15
CA GLN A 517 15.67 9.19 3.92
C GLN A 517 16.38 7.87 4.21
N LEU A 518 15.94 6.80 3.55
CA LEU A 518 16.52 5.46 3.55
C LEU A 518 17.07 5.18 2.15
N ASN A 519 18.37 5.43 1.97
CA ASN A 519 19.05 5.17 0.70
C ASN A 519 19.45 3.70 0.61
N THR A 520 19.07 3.05 -0.49
CA THR A 520 19.47 1.67 -0.78
C THR A 520 20.34 1.56 -2.02
N TRP A 521 21.35 0.70 -1.95
CA TRP A 521 22.22 0.36 -3.08
C TRP A 521 22.89 -1.00 -2.88
N LEU A 522 23.21 -1.65 -4.00
CA LEU A 522 23.96 -2.92 -4.01
C LEU A 522 25.44 -2.66 -3.78
N ASN A 523 26.06 -3.52 -2.97
CA ASN A 523 27.50 -3.52 -2.70
C ASN A 523 28.04 -4.95 -2.66
N GLN A 524 29.36 -5.10 -2.58
CA GLN A 524 30.02 -6.39 -2.50
C GLN A 524 31.23 -6.39 -1.57
N THR A 525 31.58 -7.58 -1.11
CA THR A 525 32.88 -7.88 -0.49
C THR A 525 33.52 -9.07 -1.20
N THR A 526 34.84 -9.07 -1.26
CA THR A 526 35.64 -10.22 -1.67
C THR A 526 36.39 -10.72 -0.45
N ASN A 527 36.14 -11.97 -0.06
CA ASN A 527 36.84 -12.61 1.04
C ASN A 527 38.28 -12.98 0.63
N THR A 528 39.13 -13.28 1.61
CA THR A 528 40.55 -13.63 1.39
C THR A 528 40.73 -14.86 0.50
N ASP A 529 39.76 -15.77 0.46
CA ASP A 529 39.75 -16.96 -0.40
C ASP A 529 39.28 -16.67 -1.84
N GLY A 530 38.96 -15.41 -2.15
CA GLY A 530 38.45 -14.96 -3.44
C GLY A 530 36.95 -15.10 -3.62
N SER A 531 36.22 -15.63 -2.64
CA SER A 531 34.75 -15.71 -2.69
C SER A 531 34.13 -14.31 -2.64
N LEU A 532 33.07 -14.12 -3.43
CA LEU A 532 32.31 -12.87 -3.48
C LEU A 532 31.07 -12.97 -2.59
N THR A 533 30.64 -11.85 -2.05
CA THR A 533 29.35 -11.74 -1.34
C THR A 533 28.72 -10.42 -1.70
N LEU A 534 27.55 -10.47 -2.33
CA LEU A 534 26.69 -9.33 -2.60
C LEU A 534 25.84 -9.02 -1.36
N TYR A 535 25.57 -7.75 -1.14
CA TYR A 535 24.65 -7.31 -0.10
C TYR A 535 24.03 -5.96 -0.44
N TRP A 536 22.77 -5.78 -0.07
CA TRP A 536 22.09 -4.49 -0.14
C TRP A 536 22.31 -3.71 1.15
N ASN A 537 22.66 -2.44 1.00
CA ASN A 537 22.78 -1.53 2.12
C ASN A 537 21.52 -0.70 2.24
N VAL A 538 21.15 -0.36 3.47
CA VAL A 538 20.28 0.76 3.77
C VAL A 538 21.08 1.74 4.62
N ASN A 539 21.30 2.96 4.11
CA ASN A 539 22.13 3.99 4.75
C ASN A 539 23.52 3.49 5.20
N GLY A 540 24.14 2.60 4.43
CA GLY A 540 25.51 2.10 4.65
C GLY A 540 25.61 0.87 5.55
N SER A 541 24.48 0.26 5.93
CA SER A 541 24.44 -0.99 6.68
C SER A 541 23.55 -2.03 6.00
N SER A 542 24.06 -3.25 5.83
CA SER A 542 23.29 -4.41 5.39
C SER A 542 22.77 -5.18 6.61
N MET A 543 21.46 -5.42 6.68
CA MET A 543 20.84 -6.11 7.80
C MET A 543 21.36 -7.54 7.94
N ASN A 544 21.55 -7.97 9.19
CA ASN A 544 21.95 -9.32 9.54
C ASN A 544 21.36 -9.67 10.91
N ALA A 545 20.23 -10.37 10.91
CA ALA A 545 19.49 -10.75 12.09
C ALA A 545 20.22 -11.83 12.92
N ASP A 546 20.24 -11.70 14.23
CA ASP A 546 20.80 -12.73 15.11
C ASP A 546 19.70 -13.70 15.57
N TRP A 547 19.60 -14.84 14.90
CA TRP A 547 18.63 -15.89 15.24
C TRP A 547 18.77 -16.40 16.68
N ALA A 548 19.96 -16.32 17.28
CA ALA A 548 20.20 -16.75 18.66
C ALA A 548 19.74 -15.71 19.70
N LYS A 549 19.59 -14.45 19.28
CA LYS A 549 19.27 -13.34 20.16
C LYS A 549 18.41 -12.29 19.43
N PRO A 550 17.12 -12.55 19.26
CA PRO A 550 16.22 -11.63 18.58
C PRO A 550 16.10 -10.28 19.28
N THR A 551 15.73 -9.22 18.56
CA THR A 551 15.41 -7.89 19.10
C THR A 551 14.54 -8.00 20.37
N TYR A 552 13.48 -8.80 20.37
CA TYR A 552 12.62 -8.98 21.53
C TYR A 552 13.36 -9.45 22.81
N SER A 553 14.47 -10.19 22.69
CA SER A 553 15.31 -10.55 23.85
C SER A 553 15.88 -9.34 24.58
N TYR A 554 16.27 -8.31 23.84
CA TYR A 554 16.81 -7.07 24.38
C TYR A 554 15.69 -6.20 24.96
N ILE A 555 14.51 -6.14 24.32
CA ILE A 555 13.31 -5.46 24.85
C ILE A 555 12.95 -6.04 26.21
N TYR A 556 12.81 -7.36 26.32
CA TYR A 556 12.43 -8.03 27.58
C TYR A 556 13.49 -7.97 28.66
N SER A 557 14.76 -7.79 28.30
CA SER A 557 15.85 -7.55 29.25
C SER A 557 16.09 -6.06 29.55
N SER A 558 15.28 -5.15 28.97
CA SER A 558 15.42 -3.70 29.10
C SER A 558 16.82 -3.18 28.72
N THR A 559 17.42 -3.78 27.69
CA THR A 559 18.72 -3.36 27.15
C THR A 559 18.56 -2.70 25.78
N SER A 560 19.35 -1.67 25.51
CA SER A 560 19.30 -0.88 24.26
C SER A 560 20.56 -1.04 23.40
N ASN A 561 21.41 -2.03 23.71
CA ASN A 561 22.64 -2.29 22.98
C ASN A 561 22.44 -3.36 21.89
N TRP A 562 21.71 -2.98 20.85
CA TRP A 562 21.42 -3.82 19.69
C TRP A 562 22.66 -3.96 18.81
N PRO A 563 22.85 -5.10 18.11
CA PRO A 563 23.88 -5.21 17.09
C PRO A 563 23.69 -4.12 16.01
N SER A 564 24.76 -3.49 15.54
CA SER A 564 24.67 -2.44 14.52
C SER A 564 23.97 -2.91 13.25
N ARG A 565 24.24 -4.15 12.83
CA ARG A 565 23.61 -4.80 11.67
C ARG A 565 22.19 -5.33 11.92
N ALA A 566 21.62 -5.14 13.12
CA ALA A 566 20.19 -5.32 13.31
C ALA A 566 19.37 -4.21 12.63
N ASN A 567 20.01 -3.11 12.19
CA ASN A 567 19.40 -1.99 11.46
C ASN A 567 18.16 -1.40 12.19
N VAL A 568 18.28 -1.22 13.50
CA VAL A 568 17.20 -0.69 14.35
C VAL A 568 17.07 0.83 14.18
N LEU A 569 15.88 1.27 13.78
CA LEU A 569 15.45 2.67 13.74
C LEU A 569 14.45 2.89 14.88
N THR A 570 14.88 3.57 15.95
CA THR A 570 14.02 3.75 17.13
C THR A 570 13.02 4.89 16.94
N LEU A 571 11.75 4.58 17.16
CA LEU A 571 10.61 5.50 17.19
C LEU A 571 10.09 5.56 18.63
N PRO A 572 10.61 6.46 19.49
CA PRO A 572 10.46 6.33 20.93
C PRO A 572 9.06 6.65 21.48
N THR A 573 8.17 7.20 20.67
CA THR A 573 6.88 7.75 21.13
C THR A 573 5.74 7.23 20.28
N GLU A 574 4.68 6.78 20.94
CA GLU A 574 3.43 6.34 20.32
C GLU A 574 2.58 7.54 19.85
N ALA A 575 1.59 7.27 19.01
CA ALA A 575 0.64 8.21 18.44
C ALA A 575 1.31 9.39 17.72
N LYS A 576 2.39 9.13 17.01
CA LYS A 576 3.09 10.09 16.15
C LYS A 576 3.06 9.65 14.71
N TRP A 577 2.82 10.60 13.82
CA TRP A 577 3.08 10.40 12.40
C TRP A 577 4.57 10.42 12.14
N THR A 578 5.04 9.47 11.32
CA THR A 578 6.42 9.40 10.86
C THR A 578 6.46 9.37 9.35
N TYR A 579 7.50 9.96 8.76
CA TYR A 579 7.61 10.19 7.32
C TYR A 579 8.96 9.65 6.83
N TRP A 580 8.91 8.80 5.82
CA TRP A 580 10.08 8.10 5.31
C TRP A 580 10.14 8.21 3.80
N VAL A 581 11.33 8.42 3.26
CA VAL A 581 11.58 8.35 1.82
C VAL A 581 12.60 7.28 1.56
N LEU A 582 12.18 6.22 0.89
CA LEU A 582 13.07 5.20 0.40
C LEU A 582 13.58 5.61 -0.97
N GLN A 583 14.87 5.52 -1.22
CA GLN A 583 15.45 5.85 -2.53
C GLN A 583 16.37 4.73 -3.03
N SER A 584 16.06 4.23 -4.22
CA SER A 584 16.93 3.31 -4.97
C SER A 584 18.05 4.11 -5.62
N GLN A 585 19.30 3.80 -5.28
CA GLN A 585 20.49 4.48 -5.79
C GLN A 585 21.40 3.50 -6.52
N ALA A 586 22.11 4.03 -7.52
CA ALA A 586 23.26 3.34 -8.08
C ALA A 586 24.37 3.18 -7.05
N GLY A 587 24.83 1.95 -6.84
CA GLY A 587 25.98 1.66 -5.99
C GLY A 587 27.32 1.87 -6.71
N ASN A 588 28.41 1.70 -5.95
CA ASN A 588 29.77 1.61 -6.46
C ASN A 588 30.43 0.36 -5.81
N PRO A 589 30.88 -0.65 -6.58
CA PRO A 589 31.09 -0.64 -8.04
C PRO A 589 29.86 -0.96 -8.91
N TYR A 590 28.74 -1.40 -8.33
CA TYR A 590 27.54 -1.78 -9.09
C TYR A 590 26.61 -0.59 -9.33
N ASN A 591 26.74 0.03 -10.49
CA ASN A 591 25.81 1.04 -10.98
C ASN A 591 24.53 0.39 -11.55
N VAL A 592 23.82 -0.34 -10.68
CA VAL A 592 22.53 -0.95 -10.99
C VAL A 592 21.52 -0.40 -10.01
N ALA A 593 20.45 0.19 -10.54
CA ALA A 593 19.28 0.54 -9.76
C ALA A 593 18.14 -0.35 -10.23
N VAL A 594 17.57 -1.11 -9.31
CA VAL A 594 16.45 -2.02 -9.57
C VAL A 594 15.21 -1.53 -8.83
N PRO A 595 14.01 -1.89 -9.30
CA PRO A 595 12.79 -1.64 -8.56
C PRO A 595 12.67 -2.63 -7.39
N HIS A 596 12.03 -2.21 -6.30
CA HIS A 596 11.89 -3.01 -5.09
C HIS A 596 10.45 -2.97 -4.58
N PRO A 597 9.78 -4.12 -4.37
CA PRO A 597 8.54 -4.17 -3.59
C PRO A 597 8.89 -3.99 -2.11
N ILE A 598 8.57 -2.83 -1.54
CA ILE A 598 8.85 -2.50 -0.13
C ILE A 598 7.65 -2.92 0.70
N HIS A 599 7.88 -3.81 1.66
CA HIS A 599 6.90 -4.30 2.61
C HIS A 599 7.18 -3.74 4.02
N LEU A 600 6.14 -3.39 4.76
CA LEU A 600 6.20 -2.97 6.16
C LEU A 600 5.35 -3.90 7.02
N HIS A 601 5.94 -4.42 8.09
CA HIS A 601 5.25 -5.21 9.10
C HIS A 601 4.48 -4.31 10.08
N GLY A 602 3.44 -4.86 10.70
CA GLY A 602 2.74 -4.23 11.83
C GLY A 602 1.86 -3.02 11.48
N HIS A 603 1.89 -2.55 10.23
CA HIS A 603 1.22 -1.33 9.77
C HIS A 603 0.84 -1.41 8.30
N ASP A 604 -0.33 -0.86 7.96
CA ASP A 604 -0.51 -0.29 6.62
C ASP A 604 0.18 1.09 6.59
N PHE A 605 0.91 1.40 5.51
CA PHE A 605 1.45 2.74 5.29
C PHE A 605 0.71 3.50 4.18
N TYR A 606 0.78 4.82 4.27
CA TYR A 606 0.27 5.76 3.29
C TYR A 606 1.36 6.08 2.27
N ILE A 607 1.06 5.90 0.98
CA ILE A 607 1.96 6.24 -0.13
C ILE A 607 1.73 7.71 -0.50
N LEU A 608 2.58 8.58 0.02
CA LEU A 608 2.47 10.02 -0.22
C LEU A 608 2.93 10.41 -1.63
N GLY A 609 3.80 9.59 -2.23
CA GLY A 609 4.26 9.82 -3.59
C GLY A 609 5.36 8.86 -4.01
N THR A 610 5.61 8.82 -5.30
CA THR A 610 6.68 8.02 -5.92
C THR A 610 7.24 8.79 -7.12
N GLY A 611 8.52 8.57 -7.44
CA GLY A 611 9.16 9.22 -8.58
C GLY A 611 10.31 8.40 -9.14
N PHE A 612 10.65 8.62 -10.41
CA PHE A 612 11.73 7.94 -11.13
C PHE A 612 13.04 8.75 -11.16
N ASP A 613 13.04 9.93 -10.53
CA ASP A 613 14.20 10.78 -10.41
C ASP A 613 14.77 10.73 -8.99
N THR A 614 15.81 11.51 -8.71
CA THR A 614 16.39 11.59 -7.37
C THR A 614 15.49 12.40 -6.43
N TRP A 615 15.29 11.92 -5.20
CA TRP A 615 14.55 12.66 -4.18
C TRP A 615 15.27 13.95 -3.81
N ASN A 616 14.50 15.00 -3.57
CA ASN A 616 14.94 16.21 -2.88
C ASN A 616 13.75 16.81 -2.12
N THR A 617 14.03 17.59 -1.08
CA THR A 617 13.00 18.17 -0.20
C THR A 617 12.04 19.13 -0.92
N GLY A 618 12.40 19.66 -2.09
CA GLY A 618 11.50 20.48 -2.92
C GLY A 618 10.27 19.72 -3.44
N LYS A 619 10.29 18.39 -3.41
CA LYS A 619 9.17 17.53 -3.83
C LYS A 619 8.07 17.38 -2.77
N ILE A 620 8.32 17.77 -1.53
CA ILE A 620 7.37 17.65 -0.41
C ILE A 620 6.04 18.34 -0.72
N ALA A 621 6.07 19.51 -1.37
CA ALA A 621 4.87 20.26 -1.71
C ALA A 621 3.96 19.56 -2.75
N GLY A 622 4.48 18.55 -3.46
CA GLY A 622 3.74 17.76 -4.45
C GLY A 622 3.31 16.38 -3.97
N LEU A 623 3.55 16.05 -2.69
CA LEU A 623 3.08 14.81 -2.09
C LEU A 623 1.57 14.87 -1.82
N ASP A 624 0.91 13.71 -1.85
CA ASP A 624 -0.49 13.56 -1.51
C ASP A 624 -0.66 13.23 -0.02
N TYR A 625 -1.40 14.10 0.67
CA TYR A 625 -1.73 14.02 2.09
C TYR A 625 -3.23 13.80 2.34
N THR A 626 -4.04 13.82 1.27
CA THR A 626 -5.51 13.82 1.34
C THR A 626 -6.05 12.51 0.81
N ASN A 627 -6.18 11.55 1.72
CA ASN A 627 -6.57 10.17 1.43
C ASN A 627 -5.70 9.45 0.37
N PRO A 628 -4.35 9.49 0.53
CA PRO A 628 -3.45 8.79 -0.38
C PRO A 628 -3.66 7.27 -0.28
N THR A 629 -3.18 6.54 -1.29
CA THR A 629 -3.18 5.07 -1.27
C THR A 629 -2.61 4.55 0.05
N ARG A 630 -3.33 3.64 0.70
CA ARG A 630 -2.91 2.96 1.92
C ARG A 630 -2.81 1.46 1.67
N ARG A 631 -1.72 0.82 2.10
CA ARG A 631 -1.46 -0.63 1.95
C ARG A 631 -0.18 -1.05 2.71
N ASP A 632 0.17 -2.34 2.67
CA ASP A 632 1.38 -2.85 3.34
C ASP A 632 2.58 -3.12 2.40
N THR A 633 2.37 -3.13 1.08
CA THR A 633 3.46 -3.38 0.11
C THR A 633 3.40 -2.49 -1.12
N ALA A 634 4.47 -1.75 -1.44
CA ALA A 634 4.49 -0.81 -2.57
C ALA A 634 5.81 -0.81 -3.35
N MET A 635 5.74 -0.56 -4.65
CA MET A 635 6.91 -0.49 -5.52
C MET A 635 7.70 0.80 -5.32
N MET A 636 8.97 0.67 -4.96
CA MET A 636 9.99 1.70 -5.13
C MET A 636 10.60 1.56 -6.54
N PRO A 637 10.49 2.58 -7.40
CA PRO A 637 11.01 2.51 -8.76
C PRO A 637 12.54 2.40 -8.82
N ALA A 638 13.04 1.79 -9.90
CA ALA A 638 14.46 1.75 -10.22
C ALA A 638 15.06 3.16 -10.33
N GLY A 639 16.08 3.46 -9.53
CA GLY A 639 16.74 4.78 -9.51
C GLY A 639 15.87 5.92 -8.96
N GLY A 640 14.68 5.56 -8.46
CA GLY A 640 13.64 6.47 -8.01
C GLY A 640 13.48 6.47 -6.49
N TRP A 641 12.35 7.01 -6.04
CA TRP A 641 12.01 7.10 -4.63
C TRP A 641 10.54 6.74 -4.36
N LEU A 642 10.27 6.31 -3.13
CA LEU A 642 8.95 6.05 -2.57
C LEU A 642 8.84 6.80 -1.23
N ALA A 643 7.88 7.71 -1.12
CA ALA A 643 7.59 8.43 0.13
C ALA A 643 6.41 7.77 0.84
N ILE A 644 6.63 7.31 2.07
CA ILE A 644 5.61 6.67 2.91
C ILE A 644 5.43 7.40 4.24
N ALA A 645 4.25 7.26 4.82
CA ALA A 645 3.99 7.64 6.20
C ALA A 645 3.17 6.58 6.92
N PHE A 646 3.38 6.45 8.23
CA PHE A 646 2.56 5.63 9.11
C PHE A 646 2.55 6.23 10.52
N GLN A 647 1.54 5.87 11.29
CA GLN A 647 1.39 6.31 12.67
C GLN A 647 2.02 5.29 13.61
N THR A 648 2.76 5.75 14.61
CA THR A 648 3.32 4.89 15.66
C THR A 648 2.24 4.50 16.68
N ASP A 649 1.26 3.70 16.28
CA ASP A 649 0.15 3.29 17.13
C ASP A 649 0.20 1.83 17.61
N ASN A 650 1.27 1.10 17.31
CA ASN A 650 1.40 -0.33 17.61
C ASN A 650 2.80 -0.62 18.15
N PRO A 651 3.05 -0.47 19.47
CA PRO A 651 4.37 -0.70 20.06
C PRO A 651 4.93 -2.09 19.74
N GLY A 652 6.11 -2.15 19.13
CA GLY A 652 6.73 -3.39 18.67
C GLY A 652 8.05 -3.18 17.92
N ALA A 653 8.62 -4.26 17.39
CA ALA A 653 9.72 -4.17 16.43
C ALA A 653 9.21 -4.69 15.08
N TRP A 654 9.19 -3.82 14.09
CA TRP A 654 8.52 -4.03 12.80
C TRP A 654 9.51 -3.91 11.66
N MET A 655 9.64 -4.95 10.85
CA MET A 655 10.53 -4.90 9.71
C MET A 655 9.97 -4.05 8.57
N LEU A 656 10.87 -3.34 7.90
CA LEU A 656 10.65 -2.80 6.57
C LEU A 656 11.72 -3.38 5.66
N HIS A 657 11.33 -4.03 4.57
CA HIS A 657 12.28 -4.71 3.69
C HIS A 657 11.81 -4.81 2.25
N CYS A 658 12.74 -5.11 1.34
CA CYS A 658 12.37 -5.54 0.00
C CYS A 658 11.84 -6.98 0.03
N HIS A 659 10.71 -7.23 -0.63
CA HIS A 659 10.08 -8.55 -0.67
C HIS A 659 10.64 -9.48 -1.77
N ILE A 660 11.62 -9.03 -2.55
CA ILE A 660 12.43 -9.93 -3.37
C ILE A 660 13.30 -10.75 -2.40
N ALA A 661 13.14 -12.08 -2.38
CA ALA A 661 13.80 -12.94 -1.40
C ALA A 661 15.32 -12.79 -1.42
N TRP A 662 15.92 -12.68 -2.62
CA TRP A 662 17.36 -12.47 -2.78
C TRP A 662 17.80 -11.17 -2.12
N HIS A 663 17.05 -10.08 -2.30
CA HIS A 663 17.40 -8.79 -1.73
C HIS A 663 17.23 -8.78 -0.21
N ALA A 664 16.23 -9.50 0.33
CA ALA A 664 16.06 -9.71 1.76
C ALA A 664 17.24 -10.51 2.33
N ASP A 665 17.60 -11.65 1.74
CA ASP A 665 18.78 -12.48 2.09
C ASP A 665 20.08 -11.66 2.04
N GLU A 666 20.19 -10.74 1.10
CA GLU A 666 21.32 -9.82 0.91
C GLU A 666 21.28 -8.59 1.87
N GLY A 667 20.23 -8.47 2.69
CA GLY A 667 20.15 -7.53 3.80
C GLY A 667 19.47 -6.19 3.50
N LEU A 668 18.65 -6.09 2.45
CA LEU A 668 17.82 -4.92 2.14
C LEU A 668 16.65 -4.79 3.12
N ALA A 669 16.97 -4.44 4.36
CA ALA A 669 16.00 -4.33 5.43
C ALA A 669 16.44 -3.36 6.53
N VAL A 670 15.45 -2.85 7.26
CA VAL A 670 15.58 -2.17 8.55
C VAL A 670 14.48 -2.69 9.48
N GLN A 671 14.56 -2.35 10.75
CA GLN A 671 13.44 -2.55 11.67
C GLN A 671 13.12 -1.27 12.42
N PHE A 672 11.85 -0.88 12.45
CA PHE A 672 11.35 0.18 13.30
C PHE A 672 11.10 -0.38 14.70
N LEU A 673 11.84 0.10 15.69
CA LEU A 673 11.59 -0.19 17.09
C LEU A 673 10.68 0.88 17.66
N GLU A 674 9.40 0.59 17.69
CA GLU A 674 8.32 1.50 18.00
C GLU A 674 7.92 1.44 19.48
N ALA A 675 7.92 2.61 20.12
CA ALA A 675 7.57 2.82 21.52
C ALA A 675 8.12 1.70 22.45
N PRO A 676 9.44 1.42 22.43
CA PRO A 676 10.03 0.24 23.07
C PRO A 676 9.70 0.11 24.57
N SER A 677 9.53 1.24 25.26
CA SER A 677 9.17 1.26 26.69
C SER A 677 7.76 0.75 26.99
N GLN A 678 6.89 0.66 25.98
CA GLN A 678 5.51 0.23 26.12
C GLN A 678 5.28 -1.23 25.69
N VAL A 679 6.19 -1.80 24.88
CA VAL A 679 6.04 -3.14 24.29
C VAL A 679 5.70 -4.19 25.34
N ALA A 680 6.48 -4.29 26.42
CA ALA A 680 6.27 -5.30 27.46
C ALA A 680 4.94 -5.17 28.21
N GLY A 681 4.30 -4.00 28.19
CA GLY A 681 2.98 -3.77 28.77
C GLY A 681 1.84 -4.31 27.90
N PHE A 682 1.96 -4.20 26.58
CA PHE A 682 0.98 -4.69 25.61
C PHE A 682 1.20 -6.17 25.25
N ASP A 683 2.46 -6.54 25.06
CA ASP A 683 2.90 -7.87 24.68
C ASP A 683 3.96 -8.39 25.66
N PRO A 684 3.53 -8.93 26.81
CA PRO A 684 4.43 -9.53 27.78
C PRO A 684 5.21 -10.71 27.18
N LYS A 685 6.42 -10.94 27.67
CA LYS A 685 7.27 -12.06 27.22
C LYS A 685 6.52 -13.39 27.25
N PRO A 686 6.38 -14.10 26.10
CA PRO A 686 5.79 -15.42 26.07
C PRO A 686 6.54 -16.39 26.99
N SER A 687 5.81 -17.25 27.71
CA SER A 687 6.39 -18.18 28.68
C SER A 687 7.35 -19.20 28.05
N ASN A 688 7.18 -19.51 26.77
CA ASN A 688 8.04 -20.41 25.99
C ASN A 688 9.18 -19.71 25.24
N PHE A 689 9.30 -18.37 25.33
CA PHE A 689 10.30 -17.62 24.58
C PHE A 689 11.73 -18.09 24.86
N ASP A 690 12.09 -18.21 26.14
CA ASP A 690 13.45 -18.60 26.54
C ASP A 690 13.76 -20.06 26.16
N SER A 691 12.78 -20.96 26.27
CA SER A 691 12.96 -22.39 25.92
C SER A 691 13.03 -22.62 24.42
N GLN A 692 12.28 -21.85 23.62
CA GLN A 692 12.42 -21.82 22.16
C GLN A 692 13.83 -21.38 21.75
N CYS A 693 14.31 -20.25 22.29
CA CYS A 693 15.65 -19.75 22.00
C CYS A 693 16.77 -20.69 22.49
N ALA A 694 16.62 -21.32 23.66
CA ALA A 694 17.58 -22.29 24.15
C ALA A 694 17.68 -23.53 23.24
N ALA A 695 16.55 -24.04 22.75
CA ALA A 695 16.53 -25.17 21.83
C ALA A 695 17.14 -24.81 20.46
N TRP A 696 16.84 -23.61 19.94
CA TRP A 696 17.51 -23.09 18.73
C TRP A 696 19.03 -23.03 18.91
N ASN A 697 19.51 -22.45 20.01
CA ASN A 697 20.95 -22.35 20.28
C ASN A 697 21.62 -23.72 20.40
N SER A 698 20.94 -24.69 21.03
CA SER A 698 21.41 -26.07 21.10
C SER A 698 21.55 -26.68 19.71
N TYR A 699 20.53 -26.54 18.86
CA TYR A 699 20.56 -27.03 17.48
C TYR A 699 21.63 -26.33 16.63
N ALA A 700 21.67 -25.00 16.67
CA ALA A 700 22.59 -24.19 15.86
C ALA A 700 24.06 -24.52 16.12
N SER A 701 24.41 -24.94 17.36
CA SER A 701 25.77 -25.33 17.71
C SER A 701 26.28 -26.55 16.91
N THR A 702 25.39 -27.51 16.60
CA THR A 702 25.71 -28.76 15.89
C THR A 702 25.11 -28.83 14.48
N ALA A 703 24.37 -27.81 14.05
CA ALA A 703 23.74 -27.74 12.73
C ALA A 703 24.78 -27.92 11.61
N ALA A 704 24.46 -28.80 10.65
CA ALA A 704 25.30 -29.13 9.50
C ALA A 704 25.44 -27.95 8.53
N TYR A 705 24.41 -27.11 8.44
CA TYR A 705 24.41 -25.89 7.65
C TYR A 705 24.37 -24.69 8.59
N LYS A 706 25.25 -23.70 8.34
CA LYS A 706 25.27 -22.44 9.06
C LYS A 706 24.58 -21.36 8.23
N LYS A 707 24.14 -20.31 8.91
CA LYS A 707 23.57 -19.12 8.28
C LYS A 707 24.56 -18.51 7.28
N GLY A 708 24.12 -18.28 6.04
CA GLY A 708 24.93 -17.68 4.98
C GLY A 708 24.47 -16.28 4.53
N ASP A 709 23.31 -15.83 5.00
CA ASP A 709 22.58 -14.65 4.53
C ASP A 709 22.26 -13.67 5.70
N SER A 710 21.35 -12.73 5.46
CA SER A 710 20.80 -11.80 6.45
C SER A 710 19.91 -12.47 7.49
N GLY A 711 19.35 -13.65 7.21
CA GLY A 711 18.50 -14.45 8.08
C GLY A 711 17.01 -14.17 8.03
N ILE A 712 16.54 -13.38 7.06
CA ILE A 712 15.16 -12.91 6.96
C ILE A 712 14.54 -13.33 5.64
#